data_AF-A0A9D8N9E9-F1
#
_entry.id   AF-A0A9D8N9E9-F1
#
_cell.length_a   1.000
_cell.length_b   1.000
_cell.length_c   1.000
_cell.angle_alpha   90.00
_cell.angle_beta   90.00
_cell.angle_gamma   90.00
#
_symmetry.space_group_name_H-M   'P 1'
#
loop_
_entity.id
_entity.type
_entity.pdbx_description
1 polymer ?
#
loop_
_entity_poly.entity_id
_entity_poly.type
_entity_poly.pdbx_seq_one_letter_code
_entity_poly.pdbx_strand_id
1 'polypeptide(L)'
;MKALLSLLLLLPWSLFAQDEDRLTVASFNVRFLDDNRPEYDYKFGGQPWSVRRPAVKAFFLQNDIDVAGLQEVRRTQAADLEEDLGDEWFIYCPGRLSGGRMVRTSDESTGVMYRKSRFKLLDHGCFWLSDTPAGTASLRKGQNYPIITSWLHLEDKKGEQLWFFSAHISWSVDENPELPDQEVETLLSEMEKLTGLNRADFRTAPIFLVGDLNNSPEKSAIQTLKGRFRDARTSCPETESTERKTFHNWGKEKGSGIIDYIFYGTGKPLEYIVDNTSYAPEVKYLSDHYPILLRLSRTPDKYCLTPQAPARPRYNGPAVLGARPGRPIYFRLPFSGQRPMKFSACRLPKGLKLDRSSGVVSGSVDKAGDYTITWKAQNKAGCGKGKMVLKIGDTIALTPPMGWNSWNCWGLEVSQEKVQESARALISSGLADYGYSYINIDDAWQASERSADGTLLPNDRFQDIAALGDWLHSNGLKLGIYSSPGDRTCGGYLGSLGHERQDANTWNSWGVDYLKYDLCGYRSLLKEMPTVGKEEHMKPYLLMKEALLQQPRDIVYSICQYGLEDVWTWGEEAGGNLWRTTGDLWDKWERVVRIGFVKQRPAVSYSGPGHWNDPDMLVIGKVGWGEGLRDSRLSADEQYSHVSQWALLAAPLMIGGDLSCVDEFTLNLLCNNEVIAVDQDPLGKQADCLWEDETIQIWGRPLSDGSCAAGIFNLGERAVETDIPEMLSKAGYPNARACRDLWRQEDCPDHVCIPSHGVILVKYYAE
;
A
#
# COMPACT_ATOMS: atom_id res chain seq x y z
N MET A 1 -35.24 -37.84 -22.98
CA MET A 1 -34.31 -36.88 -23.62
C MET A 1 -34.25 -35.67 -22.69
N LYS A 2 -33.39 -35.62 -21.67
CA LYS A 2 -31.96 -35.21 -21.73
C LYS A 2 -31.76 -33.87 -22.46
N ALA A 3 -31.83 -32.77 -21.70
CA ALA A 3 -30.99 -31.55 -21.78
C ALA A 3 -31.74 -30.39 -21.10
N LEU A 4 -31.25 -29.94 -19.93
CA LEU A 4 -31.50 -28.66 -19.20
C LEU A 4 -31.54 -28.85 -17.67
N LEU A 5 -30.60 -29.63 -17.11
CA LEU A 5 -30.38 -29.73 -15.65
C LEU A 5 -28.95 -30.22 -15.42
N SER A 6 -27.96 -29.34 -15.61
CA SER A 6 -26.55 -29.51 -15.16
C SER A 6 -25.72 -28.29 -15.59
N LEU A 7 -25.94 -27.14 -14.95
CA LEU A 7 -25.05 -25.98 -15.05
C LEU A 7 -25.24 -25.09 -13.81
N LEU A 8 -25.04 -25.67 -12.62
CA LEU A 8 -25.17 -24.95 -11.35
C LEU A 8 -24.29 -25.52 -10.22
N LEU A 9 -23.18 -26.16 -10.55
CA LEU A 9 -22.19 -26.60 -9.56
C LEU A 9 -20.78 -26.38 -10.11
N LEU A 10 -19.96 -25.73 -9.27
CA LEU A 10 -18.52 -25.45 -9.41
C LEU A 10 -18.16 -24.13 -10.11
N LEU A 11 -18.64 -23.00 -9.56
CA LEU A 11 -17.81 -21.80 -9.51
C LEU A 11 -16.76 -22.01 -8.39
N PRO A 12 -15.47 -21.77 -8.64
CA PRO A 12 -14.45 -21.93 -7.62
C PRO A 12 -14.69 -20.93 -6.49
N TRP A 13 -14.52 -21.38 -5.24
CA TRP A 13 -14.60 -20.56 -4.02
C TRP A 13 -13.61 -19.36 -3.98
N SER A 14 -12.78 -19.17 -5.00
CA SER A 14 -11.80 -18.08 -5.12
C SER A 14 -12.38 -16.72 -5.52
N LEU A 15 -13.69 -16.61 -5.80
CA LEU A 15 -14.36 -15.34 -6.14
C LEU A 15 -14.91 -14.55 -4.94
N PHE A 16 -14.73 -15.05 -3.71
CA PHE A 16 -15.23 -14.40 -2.48
C PHE A 16 -14.14 -14.19 -1.43
N ALA A 17 -12.89 -13.93 -1.86
CA ALA A 17 -11.97 -13.24 -0.97
C ALA A 17 -12.48 -11.80 -0.80
N GLN A 18 -13.25 -11.57 0.26
CA GLN A 18 -13.72 -10.23 0.64
C GLN A 18 -12.49 -9.33 0.81
N ASP A 19 -12.45 -8.20 0.11
CA ASP A 19 -11.38 -7.21 0.23
C ASP A 19 -11.30 -6.75 1.69
N GLU A 20 -10.22 -7.13 2.39
CA GLU A 20 -10.04 -6.83 3.81
C GLU A 20 -9.92 -5.34 4.09
N ASP A 21 -9.77 -4.49 3.07
CA ASP A 21 -9.74 -3.03 3.19
C ASP A 21 -11.10 -2.37 2.95
N ARG A 22 -12.09 -3.13 2.46
CA ARG A 22 -13.46 -2.64 2.27
C ARG A 22 -14.33 -2.94 3.50
N LEU A 23 -15.26 -2.03 3.78
CA LEU A 23 -16.23 -2.17 4.85
C LEU A 23 -17.61 -1.72 4.36
N THR A 24 -18.63 -2.55 4.59
CA THR A 24 -20.04 -2.21 4.36
C THR A 24 -20.75 -2.02 5.68
N VAL A 25 -21.15 -0.77 5.94
CA VAL A 25 -21.89 -0.34 7.13
C VAL A 25 -23.34 -0.06 6.78
N ALA A 26 -24.29 -0.51 7.59
CA ALA A 26 -25.73 -0.26 7.36
C ALA A 26 -26.46 0.34 8.57
N SER A 27 -27.53 1.10 8.28
CA SER A 27 -28.58 1.45 9.24
C SER A 27 -29.92 1.00 8.70
N PHE A 28 -30.72 0.32 9.52
CA PHE A 28 -32.01 -0.22 9.09
C PHE A 28 -33.06 -0.14 10.20
N ASN A 29 -34.07 0.71 10.01
CA ASN A 29 -35.27 0.66 10.82
C ASN A 29 -36.11 -0.55 10.37
N VAL A 30 -36.36 -1.53 11.25
CA VAL A 30 -37.07 -2.77 10.88
C VAL A 30 -38.59 -2.56 10.86
N ARG A 31 -39.08 -1.68 11.74
CA ARG A 31 -40.48 -1.34 12.02
C ARG A 31 -41.43 -2.53 12.23
N PHE A 32 -42.31 -2.42 13.23
CA PHE A 32 -43.32 -3.44 13.51
C PHE A 32 -44.64 -3.15 12.77
N LEU A 33 -45.10 -4.11 11.98
CA LEU A 33 -46.51 -4.27 11.62
C LEU A 33 -46.93 -5.64 12.16
N ASP A 34 -47.90 -5.63 13.07
CA ASP A 34 -48.37 -6.83 13.77
C ASP A 34 -49.25 -7.67 12.84
N ASP A 35 -48.91 -8.94 12.69
CA ASP A 35 -49.67 -9.93 11.90
C ASP A 35 -51.14 -10.02 12.35
N ASN A 36 -51.47 -9.55 13.56
CA ASN A 36 -52.83 -9.54 14.14
C ASN A 36 -53.58 -8.19 14.04
N ARG A 37 -53.04 -7.16 13.36
CA ARG A 37 -53.73 -5.85 13.18
C ARG A 37 -53.89 -5.47 11.70
N PRO A 38 -54.83 -6.09 10.96
CA PRO A 38 -55.06 -5.85 9.54
C PRO A 38 -55.56 -4.42 9.20
N GLU A 39 -56.00 -3.63 10.18
CA GLU A 39 -56.49 -2.26 9.98
C GLU A 39 -55.40 -1.19 9.80
N TYR A 40 -54.13 -1.47 10.15
CA TYR A 40 -53.01 -0.54 9.94
C TYR A 40 -52.24 -0.89 8.65
N ASP A 41 -52.32 0.00 7.66
CA ASP A 41 -51.37 0.19 6.54
C ASP A 41 -51.31 -0.74 5.31
N TYR A 42 -52.12 -1.81 5.23
CA TYR A 42 -52.15 -2.68 4.03
C TYR A 42 -52.55 -1.94 2.73
N LYS A 43 -53.24 -0.79 2.82
CA LYS A 43 -53.65 0.00 1.65
C LYS A 43 -52.50 0.75 0.96
N PHE A 44 -51.35 0.92 1.61
CA PHE A 44 -50.24 1.73 1.07
C PHE A 44 -48.95 0.91 0.79
N GLY A 45 -48.93 -0.37 1.12
CA GLY A 45 -47.82 -1.28 0.82
C GLY A 45 -47.02 -1.76 2.03
N GLY A 46 -47.51 -1.51 3.25
CA GLY A 46 -46.99 -2.12 4.48
C GLY A 46 -47.43 -3.57 4.60
N GLN A 47 -46.50 -4.50 4.41
CA GLN A 47 -46.72 -5.95 4.56
C GLN A 47 -46.36 -6.41 5.99
N PRO A 48 -47.03 -7.46 6.52
CA PRO A 48 -46.72 -8.02 7.83
C PRO A 48 -45.30 -8.58 7.88
N TRP A 49 -44.75 -8.72 9.09
CA TRP A 49 -43.36 -9.18 9.26
C TRP A 49 -43.14 -10.56 8.64
N SER A 50 -44.10 -11.48 8.78
CA SER A 50 -44.03 -12.82 8.18
C SER A 50 -43.84 -12.81 6.66
N VAL A 51 -44.35 -11.79 5.96
CA VAL A 51 -44.17 -11.61 4.50
C VAL A 51 -42.85 -10.89 4.21
N ARG A 52 -42.42 -9.94 5.05
CA ARG A 52 -41.17 -9.17 4.84
C ARG A 52 -39.91 -9.95 5.23
N ARG A 53 -39.98 -10.87 6.20
CA ARG A 53 -38.82 -11.58 6.77
C ARG A 53 -37.88 -12.17 5.71
N PRO A 54 -38.34 -12.92 4.68
CA PRO A 54 -37.45 -13.44 3.63
C PRO A 54 -36.76 -12.34 2.81
N ALA A 55 -37.45 -11.22 2.55
CA ALA A 55 -36.91 -10.07 1.83
C ALA A 55 -35.84 -9.34 2.66
N VAL A 56 -36.04 -9.22 3.98
CA VAL A 56 -35.03 -8.65 4.90
C VAL A 56 -33.80 -9.55 4.99
N LYS A 57 -33.98 -10.87 5.07
CA LYS A 57 -32.85 -11.82 4.98
C LYS A 57 -32.07 -11.63 3.69
N ALA A 58 -32.76 -11.55 2.56
CA ALA A 58 -32.14 -11.33 1.26
C ALA A 58 -31.36 -10.01 1.19
N PHE A 59 -31.89 -8.94 1.78
CA PHE A 59 -31.20 -7.65 1.90
C PHE A 59 -29.82 -7.80 2.57
N PHE A 60 -29.74 -8.45 3.74
CA PHE A 60 -28.47 -8.65 4.44
C PHE A 60 -27.48 -9.51 3.64
N LEU A 61 -27.97 -10.59 3.01
CA LEU A 61 -27.10 -11.52 2.28
C LEU A 61 -26.62 -10.95 0.94
N GLN A 62 -27.44 -10.17 0.23
CA GLN A 62 -27.11 -9.64 -1.10
C GLN A 62 -26.27 -8.36 -1.06
N ASN A 63 -26.33 -7.59 0.03
CA ASN A 63 -25.58 -6.33 0.14
C ASN A 63 -24.19 -6.46 0.74
N ASP A 64 -23.80 -7.67 1.16
CA ASP A 64 -22.50 -7.96 1.78
C ASP A 64 -22.18 -7.02 2.96
N ILE A 65 -23.15 -6.92 3.88
CA ILE A 65 -23.05 -6.06 5.07
C ILE A 65 -22.08 -6.70 6.06
N ASP A 66 -21.23 -5.90 6.69
CA ASP A 66 -20.28 -6.35 7.71
C ASP A 66 -20.74 -5.98 9.13
N VAL A 67 -21.34 -4.80 9.29
CA VAL A 67 -21.84 -4.27 10.56
C VAL A 67 -23.09 -3.41 10.31
N ALA A 68 -24.10 -3.53 11.18
CA ALA A 68 -25.35 -2.79 11.03
C ALA A 68 -25.94 -2.33 12.37
N GLY A 69 -26.58 -1.17 12.34
CA GLY A 69 -27.46 -0.69 13.39
C GLY A 69 -28.93 -0.93 13.01
N LEU A 70 -29.72 -1.41 13.97
CA LEU A 70 -31.14 -1.69 13.79
C LEU A 70 -31.99 -0.79 14.68
N GLN A 71 -33.13 -0.29 14.17
CA GLN A 71 -34.08 0.50 14.97
C GLN A 71 -35.46 -0.14 14.98
N GLU A 72 -36.18 0.05 16.09
CA GLU A 72 -37.55 -0.43 16.34
C GLU A 72 -37.76 -1.95 16.19
N VAL A 73 -36.74 -2.72 16.52
CA VAL A 73 -36.77 -4.18 16.42
C VAL A 73 -37.52 -4.76 17.61
N ARG A 74 -38.48 -5.65 17.37
CA ARG A 74 -39.11 -6.44 18.44
C ARG A 74 -38.37 -7.74 18.72
N ARG A 75 -38.60 -8.31 19.91
CA ARG A 75 -37.99 -9.58 20.33
C ARG A 75 -38.15 -10.71 19.33
N THR A 76 -39.34 -10.88 18.75
CA THR A 76 -39.60 -11.95 17.78
C THR A 76 -38.85 -11.73 16.47
N GLN A 77 -38.75 -10.48 16.00
CA GLN A 77 -38.04 -10.13 14.78
C GLN A 77 -36.52 -10.32 14.94
N ALA A 78 -35.97 -9.98 16.11
CA ALA A 78 -34.56 -10.23 16.40
C ALA A 78 -34.24 -11.74 16.41
N ALA A 79 -35.09 -12.56 17.06
CA ALA A 79 -34.93 -14.02 17.06
C ALA A 79 -35.04 -14.61 15.65
N ASP A 80 -35.95 -14.09 14.83
CA ASP A 80 -36.09 -14.48 13.43
C ASP A 80 -34.84 -14.15 12.60
N LEU A 81 -34.21 -12.98 12.85
CA LEU A 81 -32.96 -12.60 12.19
C LEU A 81 -31.77 -13.47 12.65
N GLU A 82 -31.70 -13.80 13.94
CA GLU A 82 -30.69 -14.74 14.48
C GLU A 82 -30.81 -16.11 13.82
N GLU A 83 -32.04 -16.63 13.66
CA GLU A 83 -32.31 -17.88 12.96
C GLU A 83 -31.95 -17.80 11.47
N ASP A 84 -32.37 -16.73 10.80
CA ASP A 84 -32.25 -16.59 9.35
C ASP A 84 -30.82 -16.38 8.86
N LEU A 85 -30.03 -15.63 9.62
CA LEU A 85 -28.64 -15.28 9.30
C LEU A 85 -27.63 -16.27 9.89
N GLY A 86 -28.04 -17.02 10.92
CA GLY A 86 -27.26 -18.10 11.51
C GLY A 86 -26.03 -17.65 12.29
N ASP A 87 -25.20 -18.62 12.66
CA ASP A 87 -24.06 -18.43 13.57
C ASP A 87 -22.96 -17.49 13.06
N GLU A 88 -22.97 -17.14 11.77
CA GLU A 88 -22.03 -16.17 11.20
C GLU A 88 -22.25 -14.76 11.77
N TRP A 89 -23.45 -14.47 12.28
CA TRP A 89 -23.80 -13.15 12.79
C TRP A 89 -23.83 -13.13 14.32
N PHE A 90 -23.39 -12.02 14.88
CA PHE A 90 -23.71 -11.63 16.24
C PHE A 90 -24.75 -10.53 16.19
N ILE A 91 -25.81 -10.67 16.99
CA ILE A 91 -26.91 -9.70 17.08
C ILE A 91 -27.12 -9.35 18.55
N TYR A 92 -27.18 -8.06 18.84
CA TYR A 92 -27.48 -7.54 20.17
C TYR A 92 -28.60 -6.50 20.08
N CYS A 93 -29.79 -6.90 20.52
CA CYS A 93 -31.00 -6.08 20.52
C CYS A 93 -31.52 -5.92 21.96
N PRO A 94 -31.04 -4.92 22.72
CA PRO A 94 -31.51 -4.65 24.08
C PRO A 94 -32.91 -4.03 24.09
N GLY A 95 -33.76 -4.43 25.04
CA GLY A 95 -35.10 -3.87 25.19
C GLY A 95 -35.08 -2.50 25.89
N ARG A 96 -35.79 -1.52 25.33
CA ARG A 96 -35.87 -0.13 25.84
C ARG A 96 -36.52 -0.07 27.23
N LEU A 97 -37.48 -0.94 27.52
CA LEU A 97 -38.25 -0.93 28.78
C LEU A 97 -37.73 -1.89 29.86
N SER A 98 -36.79 -2.76 29.50
CA SER A 98 -36.50 -3.96 30.29
C SER A 98 -35.05 -3.99 30.81
N GLY A 99 -34.53 -2.81 31.17
CA GLY A 99 -33.17 -2.68 31.71
C GLY A 99 -32.10 -3.24 30.79
N GLY A 100 -32.28 -3.11 29.47
CA GLY A 100 -31.30 -3.53 28.47
C GLY A 100 -31.38 -5.02 28.11
N ARG A 101 -32.29 -5.78 28.73
CA ARG A 101 -32.60 -7.16 28.33
C ARG A 101 -33.92 -7.19 27.59
N MET A 102 -33.97 -7.64 26.35
CA MET A 102 -35.23 -7.71 25.62
C MET A 102 -36.10 -8.87 26.12
N VAL A 103 -36.95 -8.65 27.13
CA VAL A 103 -37.71 -9.73 27.84
C VAL A 103 -39.18 -9.89 27.43
N ARG A 104 -39.77 -8.93 26.71
CA ARG A 104 -41.19 -8.99 26.26
C ARG A 104 -41.31 -8.88 24.75
N THR A 105 -42.34 -9.47 24.17
CA THR A 105 -42.61 -9.44 22.73
C THR A 105 -43.00 -8.04 22.21
N SER A 106 -43.56 -7.19 23.07
CA SER A 106 -43.92 -5.81 22.76
C SER A 106 -42.81 -4.79 23.06
N ASP A 107 -41.68 -5.21 23.63
CA ASP A 107 -40.56 -4.31 23.93
C ASP A 107 -39.75 -4.08 22.64
N GLU A 108 -39.49 -2.82 22.33
CA GLU A 108 -38.73 -2.40 21.16
C GLU A 108 -37.25 -2.23 21.50
N SER A 109 -36.41 -2.34 20.48
CA SER A 109 -34.96 -2.26 20.60
C SER A 109 -34.35 -1.30 19.59
N THR A 110 -33.25 -0.67 19.99
CA THR A 110 -32.23 -0.15 19.08
C THR A 110 -31.07 -1.14 19.13
N GLY A 111 -30.90 -1.96 18.09
CA GLY A 111 -29.94 -3.05 18.04
C GLY A 111 -28.66 -2.73 17.28
N VAL A 112 -27.68 -3.60 17.44
CA VAL A 112 -26.42 -3.64 16.68
C VAL A 112 -26.11 -5.09 16.30
N MET A 113 -25.48 -5.28 15.15
CA MET A 113 -25.06 -6.60 14.68
C MET A 113 -23.80 -6.52 13.84
N TYR A 114 -23.02 -7.60 13.81
CA TYR A 114 -21.82 -7.69 12.98
C TYR A 114 -21.56 -9.13 12.52
N ARG A 115 -20.79 -9.26 11.44
CA ARG A 115 -20.38 -10.54 10.86
C ARG A 115 -19.11 -11.06 11.54
N LYS A 116 -19.19 -12.22 12.19
CA LYS A 116 -18.08 -12.84 12.95
C LYS A 116 -16.90 -13.28 12.08
N SER A 117 -17.15 -13.52 10.79
CA SER A 117 -16.08 -13.79 9.82
C SER A 117 -15.24 -12.56 9.53
N ARG A 118 -15.70 -11.35 9.89
CA ARG A 118 -14.99 -10.07 9.70
C ARG A 118 -14.37 -9.54 10.98
N PHE A 119 -15.08 -9.64 12.10
CA PHE A 119 -14.68 -9.05 13.37
C PHE A 119 -14.68 -10.02 14.53
N LYS A 120 -13.83 -9.73 15.51
CA LYS A 120 -13.86 -10.25 16.86
C LYS A 120 -14.50 -9.19 17.77
N LEU A 121 -15.44 -9.62 18.61
CA LEU A 121 -16.04 -8.75 19.63
C LEU A 121 -15.07 -8.55 20.79
N LEU A 122 -14.82 -7.30 21.14
CA LEU A 122 -14.08 -6.91 22.35
C LEU A 122 -15.05 -6.61 23.48
N ASP A 123 -16.07 -5.79 23.22
CA ASP A 123 -17.11 -5.43 24.19
C ASP A 123 -18.40 -4.96 23.50
N HIS A 124 -19.51 -4.93 24.21
CA HIS A 124 -20.78 -4.38 23.73
C HIS A 124 -21.69 -3.95 24.88
N GLY A 125 -22.65 -3.06 24.59
CA GLY A 125 -23.62 -2.63 25.59
C GLY A 125 -24.65 -1.65 25.06
N CYS A 126 -25.39 -1.04 25.98
CA CYS A 126 -26.32 0.05 25.70
C CYS A 126 -26.41 1.04 26.86
N PHE A 127 -26.90 2.24 26.55
CA PHE A 127 -27.22 3.28 27.52
C PHE A 127 -28.46 4.07 27.08
N TRP A 128 -29.14 4.72 28.02
CA TRP A 128 -30.34 5.53 27.77
C TRP A 128 -29.96 6.99 27.47
N LEU A 129 -30.65 7.61 26.52
CA LEU A 129 -30.49 9.02 26.21
C LEU A 129 -31.31 9.87 27.19
N SER A 130 -30.93 9.86 28.46
CA SER A 130 -31.64 10.53 29.56
C SER A 130 -30.68 11.17 30.57
N ASP A 131 -31.21 11.78 31.63
CA ASP A 131 -30.40 12.32 32.72
C ASP A 131 -29.69 11.22 33.55
N THR A 132 -30.08 9.96 33.38
CA THR A 132 -29.44 8.80 34.04
C THR A 132 -29.15 7.70 33.02
N PRO A 133 -28.11 7.84 32.18
CA PRO A 133 -27.84 6.94 31.05
C PRO A 133 -27.61 5.47 31.42
N ALA A 134 -27.12 5.21 32.63
CA ALA A 134 -26.92 3.85 33.14
C ALA A 134 -28.17 3.23 33.81
N GLY A 135 -29.28 3.97 33.91
CA GLY A 135 -30.50 3.54 34.59
C GLY A 135 -31.41 2.67 33.72
N THR A 136 -32.23 1.81 34.33
CA THR A 136 -33.17 0.94 33.59
C THR A 136 -34.40 1.72 33.12
N ALA A 137 -34.72 1.67 31.83
CA ALA A 137 -35.91 2.32 31.26
C ALA A 137 -36.00 3.83 31.60
N SER A 138 -34.85 4.51 31.58
CA SER A 138 -34.72 5.89 32.03
C SER A 138 -35.29 6.89 31.03
N LEU A 139 -35.95 7.94 31.54
CA LEU A 139 -36.63 8.98 30.78
C LEU A 139 -36.07 10.37 31.13
N ARG A 140 -35.91 11.18 30.10
CA ARG A 140 -35.73 12.64 30.18
C ARG A 140 -37.10 13.32 30.14
N LYS A 141 -37.20 14.48 30.79
CA LYS A 141 -38.43 15.29 30.73
C LYS A 141 -38.76 15.64 29.27
N GLY A 142 -39.99 15.31 28.84
CA GLY A 142 -40.47 15.51 27.47
C GLY A 142 -40.32 14.29 26.55
N GLN A 143 -39.68 13.21 27.01
CA GLN A 143 -39.69 11.93 26.29
C GLN A 143 -40.99 11.17 26.51
N ASN A 144 -41.55 10.63 25.43
CA ASN A 144 -42.75 9.78 25.47
C ASN A 144 -42.44 8.34 25.87
N TYR A 145 -41.22 7.88 25.62
CA TYR A 145 -40.75 6.53 25.90
C TYR A 145 -39.22 6.51 26.06
N PRO A 146 -38.66 5.53 26.80
CA PRO A 146 -37.21 5.42 26.96
C PRO A 146 -36.53 5.16 25.62
N ILE A 147 -35.47 5.92 25.36
CA ILE A 147 -34.67 5.81 24.14
C ILE A 147 -33.27 5.34 24.51
N ILE A 148 -32.73 4.40 23.74
CA ILE A 148 -31.42 3.80 23.98
C ILE A 148 -30.51 3.92 22.76
N THR A 149 -29.21 3.97 23.02
CA THR A 149 -28.13 3.73 22.07
C THR A 149 -27.45 2.42 22.41
N SER A 150 -27.23 1.59 21.40
CA SER A 150 -26.48 0.33 21.52
C SER A 150 -25.14 0.45 20.81
N TRP A 151 -24.14 -0.27 21.29
CA TRP A 151 -22.78 -0.13 20.76
C TRP A 151 -22.01 -1.45 20.74
N LEU A 152 -21.02 -1.51 19.85
CA LEU A 152 -20.03 -2.58 19.71
C LEU A 152 -18.63 -1.97 19.75
N HIS A 153 -17.72 -2.65 20.43
CA HIS A 153 -16.28 -2.47 20.28
C HIS A 153 -15.71 -3.73 19.62
N LEU A 154 -15.16 -3.55 18.42
CA LEU A 154 -14.76 -4.64 17.54
C LEU A 154 -13.26 -4.56 17.25
N GLU A 155 -12.66 -5.69 16.92
CA GLU A 155 -11.31 -5.83 16.38
C GLU A 155 -11.40 -6.59 15.06
N ASP A 156 -10.80 -6.06 13.99
CA ASP A 156 -10.75 -6.77 12.72
C ASP A 156 -9.61 -7.80 12.66
N LYS A 157 -9.50 -8.52 11.54
CA LYS A 157 -8.44 -9.52 11.34
C LYS A 157 -7.02 -8.96 11.31
N LYS A 158 -6.85 -7.66 11.09
CA LYS A 158 -5.55 -6.96 11.11
C LYS A 158 -5.19 -6.50 12.53
N GLY A 159 -6.10 -6.62 13.49
CA GLY A 159 -5.94 -6.13 14.86
C GLY A 159 -6.35 -4.67 15.02
N GLU A 160 -6.95 -4.05 14.01
CA GLU A 160 -7.43 -2.68 14.10
C GLU A 160 -8.78 -2.64 14.81
N GLN A 161 -8.92 -1.71 15.75
CA GLN A 161 -10.13 -1.58 16.55
C GLN A 161 -11.15 -0.65 15.89
N LEU A 162 -12.43 -0.95 16.09
CA LEU A 162 -13.56 -0.20 15.55
C LEU A 162 -14.64 -0.01 16.62
N TRP A 163 -15.14 1.21 16.75
CA TRP A 163 -16.31 1.51 17.58
C TRP A 163 -17.55 1.74 16.71
N PHE A 164 -18.66 1.10 17.05
CA PHE A 164 -19.90 1.19 16.30
C PHE A 164 -21.07 1.51 17.22
N PHE A 165 -21.82 2.58 16.94
CA PHE A 165 -22.96 3.03 17.73
C PHE A 165 -24.23 3.08 16.86
N SER A 166 -25.33 2.56 17.39
CA SER A 166 -26.67 2.61 16.79
C SER A 166 -27.58 3.38 17.72
N ALA A 167 -28.08 4.53 17.26
CA ALA A 167 -28.93 5.43 18.02
C ALA A 167 -30.35 5.49 17.44
N HIS A 168 -31.28 5.89 18.29
CA HIS A 168 -32.61 6.36 17.91
C HIS A 168 -32.77 7.69 18.65
N ILE A 169 -33.10 8.80 17.99
CA ILE A 169 -33.22 10.12 18.66
C ILE A 169 -34.67 10.58 18.57
N SER A 170 -35.15 11.32 19.56
CA SER A 170 -36.52 11.86 19.57
C SER A 170 -36.74 12.90 18.47
N TRP A 171 -37.99 13.02 18.02
CA TRP A 171 -38.48 14.20 17.33
C TRP A 171 -38.51 15.39 18.29
N SER A 172 -38.34 16.61 17.78
CA SER A 172 -38.68 17.82 18.53
C SER A 172 -40.19 17.80 18.84
N VAL A 173 -40.55 17.95 20.12
CA VAL A 173 -41.95 18.07 20.57
C VAL A 173 -42.18 19.44 21.21
N ASP A 174 -43.40 19.98 21.09
CA ASP A 174 -43.73 21.34 21.56
C ASP A 174 -43.43 21.56 23.04
N GLU A 175 -43.53 20.49 23.85
CA GLU A 175 -43.28 20.54 25.29
C GLU A 175 -41.78 20.65 25.66
N ASN A 176 -40.88 20.21 24.78
CA ASN A 176 -39.43 20.36 24.93
C ASN A 176 -38.73 20.39 23.54
N PRO A 177 -38.65 21.57 22.91
CA PRO A 177 -38.04 21.71 21.58
C PRO A 177 -36.54 21.38 21.54
N GLU A 178 -35.84 21.48 22.67
CA GLU A 178 -34.40 21.22 22.82
C GLU A 178 -34.08 19.75 23.12
N LEU A 179 -35.10 18.88 23.21
CA LEU A 179 -34.93 17.47 23.57
C LEU A 179 -33.89 16.74 22.68
N PRO A 180 -33.92 16.86 21.34
CA PRO A 180 -32.93 16.20 20.49
C PRO A 180 -31.49 16.66 20.75
N ASP A 181 -31.28 17.96 21.03
CA ASP A 181 -29.95 18.49 21.34
C ASP A 181 -29.43 17.92 22.67
N GLN A 182 -30.28 17.81 23.68
CA GLN A 182 -29.94 17.22 24.98
C GLN A 182 -29.61 15.73 24.87
N GLU A 183 -30.32 15.00 24.00
CA GLU A 183 -30.06 13.59 23.70
C GLU A 183 -28.73 13.41 22.96
N VAL A 184 -28.42 14.26 21.97
CA VAL A 184 -27.11 14.27 21.27
C VAL A 184 -25.96 14.57 22.23
N GLU A 185 -26.12 15.52 23.14
CA GLU A 185 -25.08 15.80 24.13
C GLU A 185 -24.85 14.62 25.09
N THR A 186 -25.93 13.94 25.49
CA THR A 186 -25.84 12.71 26.29
C THR A 186 -25.11 11.61 25.50
N LEU A 187 -25.48 11.40 24.23
CA LEU A 187 -24.85 10.45 23.32
C LEU A 187 -23.34 10.71 23.20
N LEU A 188 -22.93 11.94 22.88
CA LEU A 188 -21.51 12.30 22.72
C LEU A 188 -20.73 12.10 24.03
N SER A 189 -21.31 12.47 25.18
CA SER A 189 -20.68 12.28 26.50
C SER A 189 -20.46 10.80 26.81
N GLU A 190 -21.43 9.93 26.57
CA GLU A 190 -21.27 8.49 26.81
C GLU A 190 -20.29 7.86 25.81
N MET A 191 -20.27 8.31 24.56
CA MET A 191 -19.26 7.87 23.58
C MET A 191 -17.84 8.23 24.02
N GLU A 192 -17.59 9.44 24.55
CA GLU A 192 -16.26 9.81 25.08
C GLU A 192 -15.84 8.91 26.25
N LYS A 193 -16.77 8.63 27.17
CA LYS A 193 -16.50 7.75 28.33
C LYS A 193 -16.14 6.33 27.91
N LEU A 194 -16.88 5.78 26.94
CA LEU A 194 -16.67 4.40 26.46
C LEU A 194 -15.39 4.27 25.63
N THR A 195 -15.17 5.21 24.72
CA THR A 195 -14.03 5.16 23.78
C THR A 195 -12.72 5.64 24.39
N GLY A 196 -12.77 6.46 25.45
CA GLY A 196 -11.63 7.17 26.00
C GLY A 196 -11.09 8.29 25.08
N LEU A 197 -11.77 8.57 23.96
CA LEU A 197 -11.41 9.61 23.01
C LEU A 197 -12.04 10.95 23.40
N ASN A 198 -11.41 12.05 23.01
CA ASN A 198 -12.06 13.35 23.01
C ASN A 198 -13.04 13.42 21.83
N ARG A 199 -14.24 13.98 22.03
CA ARG A 199 -15.23 14.12 20.95
C ARG A 199 -14.75 14.94 19.75
N ALA A 200 -13.70 15.76 19.90
CA ALA A 200 -13.05 16.46 18.79
C ALA A 200 -12.33 15.49 17.84
N ASP A 201 -11.85 14.35 18.34
CA ASP A 201 -11.05 13.37 17.59
C ASP A 201 -11.92 12.32 16.89
N PHE A 202 -13.23 12.31 17.14
CA PHE A 202 -14.17 11.39 16.50
C PHE A 202 -14.11 11.46 14.97
N ARG A 203 -13.78 12.62 14.39
CA ARG A 203 -13.67 12.83 12.94
C ARG A 203 -12.45 12.16 12.29
N THR A 204 -11.54 11.63 13.08
CA THR A 204 -10.30 10.96 12.63
C THR A 204 -10.14 9.56 13.21
N ALA A 205 -11.05 9.15 14.10
CA ALA A 205 -11.04 7.83 14.73
C ALA A 205 -11.81 6.77 13.91
N PRO A 206 -11.53 5.47 14.09
CA PRO A 206 -12.31 4.37 13.53
C PRO A 206 -13.64 4.19 14.30
N ILE A 207 -14.54 5.15 14.13
CA ILE A 207 -15.84 5.21 14.82
C ILE A 207 -16.99 5.41 13.82
N PHE A 208 -18.11 4.73 14.05
CA PHE A 208 -19.36 4.91 13.32
C PHE A 208 -20.50 5.22 14.28
N LEU A 209 -21.36 6.15 13.88
CA LEU A 209 -22.64 6.43 14.53
C LEU A 209 -23.73 6.34 13.46
N VAL A 210 -24.65 5.40 13.63
CA VAL A 210 -25.75 5.18 12.69
C VAL A 210 -27.10 5.29 13.39
N GLY A 211 -28.16 5.50 12.61
CA GLY A 211 -29.52 5.32 13.12
C GLY A 211 -30.58 6.18 12.46
N ASP A 212 -31.82 5.92 12.86
CA ASP A 212 -32.95 6.82 12.66
C ASP A 212 -32.91 7.90 13.74
N LEU A 213 -32.48 9.10 13.34
CA LEU A 213 -32.29 10.23 14.25
C LEU A 213 -33.47 11.19 14.27
N ASN A 214 -34.56 10.91 13.54
CA ASN A 214 -35.83 11.67 13.54
C ASN A 214 -35.70 13.20 13.37
N ASN A 215 -34.59 13.68 12.82
CA ASN A 215 -34.30 15.09 12.67
C ASN A 215 -33.75 15.36 11.27
N SER A 216 -34.27 16.40 10.61
CA SER A 216 -33.84 16.80 9.27
C SER A 216 -32.43 17.42 9.29
N PRO A 217 -31.73 17.44 8.14
CA PRO A 217 -30.31 17.82 8.10
C PRO A 217 -30.00 19.21 8.67
N GLU A 218 -30.95 20.14 8.63
CA GLU A 218 -30.84 21.52 9.11
C GLU A 218 -31.05 21.69 10.62
N LYS A 219 -31.48 20.65 11.35
CA LYS A 219 -31.70 20.72 12.80
C LYS A 219 -30.37 20.80 13.56
N SER A 220 -30.37 21.57 14.65
CA SER A 220 -29.21 21.80 15.54
C SER A 220 -28.54 20.49 15.98
N ALA A 221 -29.33 19.50 16.40
CA ALA A 221 -28.82 18.21 16.85
C ALA A 221 -27.99 17.50 15.76
N ILE A 222 -28.44 17.54 14.51
CA ILE A 222 -27.73 16.96 13.36
C ILE A 222 -26.49 17.80 13.00
N GLN A 223 -26.58 19.13 13.06
CA GLN A 223 -25.44 20.02 12.84
C GLN A 223 -24.33 19.79 13.87
N THR A 224 -24.68 19.55 15.14
CA THR A 224 -23.73 19.18 16.19
C THR A 224 -22.99 17.89 15.84
N LEU A 225 -23.71 16.85 15.40
CA LEU A 225 -23.08 15.59 14.97
C LEU A 225 -22.17 15.80 13.73
N LYS A 226 -22.59 16.59 12.74
CA LYS A 226 -21.76 16.95 11.56
C LYS A 226 -20.48 17.71 11.92
N GLY A 227 -20.50 18.44 13.04
CA GLY A 227 -19.32 19.08 13.60
C GLY A 227 -18.31 18.11 14.21
N ARG A 228 -18.74 16.89 14.57
CA ARG A 228 -17.90 15.86 15.22
C ARG A 228 -17.55 14.68 14.32
N PHE A 229 -18.39 14.38 13.33
CA PHE A 229 -18.23 13.27 12.40
C PHE A 229 -18.32 13.74 10.94
N ARG A 230 -17.90 12.87 10.02
CA ARG A 230 -18.21 13.00 8.60
C ARG A 230 -19.58 12.39 8.32
N ASP A 231 -20.39 13.06 7.51
CA ASP A 231 -21.70 12.57 7.07
C ASP A 231 -21.54 11.75 5.79
N ALA A 232 -21.81 10.45 5.83
CA ALA A 232 -21.64 9.54 4.70
C ALA A 232 -22.36 10.02 3.44
N ARG A 233 -23.55 10.61 3.61
CA ARG A 233 -24.39 11.06 2.48
C ARG A 233 -23.75 12.20 1.71
N THR A 234 -23.09 13.12 2.40
CA THR A 234 -22.41 14.28 1.78
C THR A 234 -20.94 14.03 1.46
N SER A 235 -20.38 12.93 1.97
CA SER A 235 -18.99 12.56 1.70
C SER A 235 -18.82 11.67 0.46
N CYS A 236 -19.90 11.07 -0.05
CA CYS A 236 -19.91 10.31 -1.30
C CYS A 236 -20.18 11.21 -2.51
N PRO A 237 -19.77 10.79 -3.73
CA PRO A 237 -20.19 11.45 -4.97
C PRO A 237 -21.72 11.54 -5.08
N GLU A 238 -22.21 12.62 -5.70
CA GLU A 238 -23.64 12.80 -5.94
C GLU A 238 -24.18 11.70 -6.87
N THR A 239 -25.22 11.01 -6.41
CA THR A 239 -25.95 9.95 -7.11
C THR A 239 -27.45 10.10 -6.82
N GLU A 240 -28.31 9.36 -7.54
CA GLU A 240 -29.75 9.32 -7.23
C GLU A 240 -30.01 8.94 -5.75
N SER A 241 -29.16 8.10 -5.18
CA SER A 241 -29.21 7.68 -3.79
C SER A 241 -28.97 8.85 -2.82
N THR A 242 -27.99 9.72 -3.07
CA THR A 242 -27.68 10.88 -2.20
C THR A 242 -28.75 11.97 -2.24
N GLU A 243 -29.66 11.94 -3.22
CA GLU A 243 -30.84 12.83 -3.29
C GLU A 243 -32.11 12.19 -2.69
N ARG A 244 -32.14 10.86 -2.55
CA ARG A 244 -33.32 10.11 -2.12
C ARG A 244 -33.64 10.28 -0.64
N LYS A 245 -34.91 10.54 -0.31
CA LYS A 245 -35.40 10.57 1.08
C LYS A 245 -35.21 9.20 1.74
N THR A 246 -34.88 9.17 3.03
CA THR A 246 -34.66 7.91 3.76
C THR A 246 -35.95 7.38 4.39
N PHE A 247 -36.87 8.27 4.75
CA PHE A 247 -38.19 7.92 5.27
C PHE A 247 -39.28 8.16 4.24
N HIS A 248 -40.19 7.19 4.09
CA HIS A 248 -41.28 7.25 3.12
C HIS A 248 -42.64 6.87 3.71
N ASN A 249 -42.72 6.40 4.95
CA ASN A 249 -43.98 6.05 5.64
C ASN A 249 -44.87 5.15 4.78
N TRP A 250 -44.30 4.03 4.31
CA TRP A 250 -44.97 3.10 3.38
C TRP A 250 -45.48 3.75 2.08
N GLY A 251 -44.88 4.87 1.63
CA GLY A 251 -45.23 5.56 0.39
C GLY A 251 -46.26 6.69 0.55
N LYS A 252 -46.56 7.13 1.78
CA LYS A 252 -47.43 8.29 2.03
C LYS A 252 -46.65 9.59 1.83
N GLU A 253 -47.02 10.41 0.84
CA GLU A 253 -46.31 11.64 0.46
C GLU A 253 -46.03 12.60 1.62
N LYS A 254 -46.98 12.75 2.57
CA LYS A 254 -46.93 13.70 3.69
C LYS A 254 -45.88 13.41 4.79
N GLY A 255 -45.23 12.25 4.77
CA GLY A 255 -44.26 11.85 5.79
C GLY A 255 -42.80 11.91 5.38
N SER A 256 -42.46 12.25 4.14
CA SER A 256 -41.16 11.88 3.57
C SER A 256 -40.01 12.86 3.86
N GLY A 257 -38.87 12.38 4.37
CA GLY A 257 -37.69 13.19 4.75
C GLY A 257 -36.36 12.42 4.81
N ILE A 258 -35.25 13.13 5.06
CA ILE A 258 -33.93 12.56 5.37
C ILE A 258 -33.77 12.60 6.89
N ILE A 259 -33.93 11.45 7.53
CA ILE A 259 -33.87 11.33 9.00
C ILE A 259 -32.99 10.17 9.48
N ASP A 260 -32.52 9.33 8.55
CA ASP A 260 -31.59 8.23 8.81
C ASP A 260 -30.19 8.64 8.39
N TYR A 261 -29.20 8.37 9.25
CA TYR A 261 -27.82 8.82 9.04
C TYR A 261 -26.81 7.70 9.27
N ILE A 262 -25.71 7.77 8.51
CA ILE A 262 -24.45 7.09 8.80
C ILE A 262 -23.40 8.18 8.96
N PHE A 263 -22.94 8.39 10.18
CA PHE A 263 -21.81 9.21 10.53
C PHE A 263 -20.57 8.34 10.74
N TYR A 264 -19.41 8.81 10.31
CA TYR A 264 -18.16 8.07 10.42
C TYR A 264 -16.98 9.01 10.72
N GLY A 265 -15.92 8.46 11.31
CA GLY A 265 -14.67 9.18 11.57
C GLY A 265 -13.67 9.08 10.41
N THR A 266 -13.06 7.90 10.23
CA THR A 266 -12.03 7.67 9.21
C THR A 266 -12.45 6.68 8.11
N GLY A 267 -11.66 6.63 7.03
CA GLY A 267 -11.92 5.86 5.82
C GLY A 267 -12.37 6.73 4.63
N LYS A 268 -12.18 6.20 3.42
CA LYS A 268 -12.62 6.77 2.15
C LYS A 268 -14.01 6.23 1.79
N PRO A 269 -15.06 7.05 1.79
CA PRO A 269 -16.37 6.63 1.35
C PRO A 269 -16.33 6.33 -0.16
N LEU A 270 -16.84 5.16 -0.56
CA LEU A 270 -16.90 4.71 -1.95
C LEU A 270 -18.30 4.89 -2.52
N GLU A 271 -19.32 4.55 -1.74
CA GLU A 271 -20.71 4.57 -2.19
C GLU A 271 -21.64 4.75 -0.99
N TYR A 272 -22.64 5.62 -1.15
CA TYR A 272 -23.74 5.77 -0.19
C TYR A 272 -25.04 5.33 -0.88
N ILE A 273 -25.75 4.38 -0.28
CA ILE A 273 -26.91 3.72 -0.85
C ILE A 273 -28.12 3.97 0.05
N VAL A 274 -29.21 4.50 -0.52
CA VAL A 274 -30.55 4.48 0.05
C VAL A 274 -31.30 3.39 -0.69
N ASP A 275 -31.40 2.21 -0.09
CA ASP A 275 -31.83 1.01 -0.78
C ASP A 275 -33.35 0.94 -0.94
N ASN A 276 -33.82 1.09 -2.18
CA ASN A 276 -35.23 0.95 -2.56
C ASN A 276 -35.51 -0.33 -3.37
N THR A 277 -34.59 -1.30 -3.33
CA THR A 277 -34.69 -2.56 -4.06
C THR A 277 -35.82 -3.41 -3.52
N SER A 278 -36.58 -4.04 -4.41
CA SER A 278 -37.56 -5.06 -4.05
C SER A 278 -36.88 -6.43 -4.04
N TYR A 279 -36.74 -7.01 -2.85
CA TYR A 279 -36.08 -8.31 -2.65
C TYR A 279 -37.03 -9.51 -2.80
N ALA A 280 -38.34 -9.25 -2.87
CA ALA A 280 -39.36 -10.26 -3.14
C ALA A 280 -40.53 -9.61 -3.90
N PRO A 281 -41.11 -10.26 -4.92
CA PRO A 281 -42.18 -9.68 -5.76
C PRO A 281 -43.39 -9.12 -4.98
N GLU A 282 -43.71 -9.74 -3.85
CA GLU A 282 -44.81 -9.39 -2.96
C GLU A 282 -44.46 -8.32 -1.91
N VAL A 283 -43.17 -8.00 -1.76
CA VAL A 283 -42.65 -7.01 -0.80
C VAL A 283 -42.24 -5.75 -1.54
N LYS A 284 -43.08 -4.71 -1.43
CA LYS A 284 -42.80 -3.40 -2.00
C LYS A 284 -41.75 -2.62 -1.18
N TYR A 285 -41.84 -2.67 0.14
CA TYR A 285 -40.92 -1.97 1.05
C TYR A 285 -40.48 -2.91 2.18
N LEU A 286 -39.19 -2.90 2.50
CA LEU A 286 -38.65 -3.65 3.64
C LEU A 286 -39.08 -3.05 4.98
N SER A 287 -39.29 -1.74 5.03
CA SER A 287 -39.74 -0.97 6.20
C SER A 287 -40.44 0.33 5.74
N ASP A 288 -40.92 1.18 6.65
CA ASP A 288 -41.33 2.55 6.33
C ASP A 288 -40.16 3.50 6.08
N HIS A 289 -38.94 3.04 6.38
CA HIS A 289 -37.68 3.63 5.99
C HIS A 289 -36.99 2.76 4.92
N TYR A 290 -36.25 3.40 4.03
CA TYR A 290 -35.27 2.70 3.22
C TYR A 290 -34.04 2.39 4.09
N PRO A 291 -33.52 1.15 4.07
CA PRO A 291 -32.20 0.88 4.61
C PRO A 291 -31.17 1.80 3.95
N ILE A 292 -30.20 2.28 4.73
CA ILE A 292 -29.08 3.04 4.20
C ILE A 292 -27.78 2.28 4.40
N LEU A 293 -26.89 2.34 3.42
CA LEU A 293 -25.58 1.69 3.45
C LEU A 293 -24.49 2.68 3.09
N LEU A 294 -23.33 2.51 3.71
CA LEU A 294 -22.07 3.10 3.32
C LEU A 294 -21.10 1.98 3.00
N ARG A 295 -20.59 1.97 1.77
CA ARG A 295 -19.39 1.20 1.42
C ARG A 295 -18.21 2.15 1.48
N LEU A 296 -17.18 1.79 2.25
CA LEU A 296 -15.95 2.58 2.36
C LEU A 296 -14.70 1.70 2.22
N SER A 297 -13.60 2.31 1.82
CA SER A 297 -12.25 1.76 1.95
C SER A 297 -11.60 2.34 3.20
N ARG A 298 -10.89 1.52 3.97
CA ARG A 298 -10.16 1.98 5.15
C ARG A 298 -8.74 2.47 4.83
N THR A 299 -8.26 2.30 3.59
CA THR A 299 -6.95 2.77 3.15
C THR A 299 -6.99 4.28 2.87
N PRO A 300 -6.02 5.08 3.36
CA PRO A 300 -5.88 6.48 2.98
C PRO A 300 -5.75 6.65 1.46
N ASP A 301 -6.27 7.75 0.92
CA ASP A 301 -6.14 8.04 -0.50
C ASP A 301 -4.67 8.17 -0.93
N LYS A 302 -4.32 7.53 -2.04
CA LYS A 302 -3.05 7.79 -2.73
C LYS A 302 -3.04 9.25 -3.19
N TYR A 303 -1.97 9.98 -2.88
CA TYR A 303 -1.79 11.38 -3.27
C TYR A 303 -0.39 11.62 -3.81
N CYS A 304 -0.27 12.52 -4.80
CA CYS A 304 0.97 12.80 -5.49
C CYS A 304 1.63 14.07 -4.91
N LEU A 305 2.88 13.95 -4.44
CA LEU A 305 3.69 15.08 -3.99
C LEU A 305 4.64 15.59 -5.07
N THR A 306 5.16 14.70 -5.92
CA THR A 306 6.10 15.05 -6.99
C THR A 306 5.39 15.87 -8.07
N PRO A 307 5.84 17.09 -8.40
CA PRO A 307 5.29 17.84 -9.53
C PRO A 307 5.50 17.13 -10.86
N GLN A 308 4.61 17.38 -11.81
CA GLN A 308 4.75 16.82 -13.15
C GLN A 308 6.07 17.27 -13.80
N ALA A 309 6.75 16.33 -14.47
CA ALA A 309 7.97 16.64 -15.22
C ALA A 309 7.71 17.72 -16.29
N PRO A 310 8.65 18.65 -16.50
CA PRO A 310 8.49 19.69 -17.51
C PRO A 310 8.40 19.09 -18.92
N ALA A 311 7.66 19.75 -19.81
CA ALA A 311 7.56 19.32 -21.21
C ALA A 311 8.92 19.36 -21.93
N ARG A 312 9.81 20.27 -21.54
CA ARG A 312 11.18 20.41 -22.05
C ARG A 312 12.07 19.28 -21.51
N PRO A 313 13.04 18.76 -22.30
CA PRO A 313 13.88 17.67 -21.83
C PRO A 313 14.66 18.03 -20.57
N ARG A 314 14.62 17.16 -19.56
CA ARG A 314 15.39 17.26 -18.31
C ARG A 314 16.23 16.01 -18.15
N TYR A 315 17.53 16.17 -17.89
CA TYR A 315 18.42 15.04 -17.63
C TYR A 315 18.24 14.56 -16.19
N ASN A 316 18.03 13.26 -16.00
CA ASN A 316 17.84 12.64 -14.68
C ASN A 316 18.88 11.54 -14.41
N GLY A 317 19.95 11.48 -15.22
CA GLY A 317 20.93 10.38 -15.13
C GLY A 317 21.98 10.57 -14.06
N PRO A 318 22.68 9.48 -13.70
CA PRO A 318 23.75 9.54 -12.72
C PRO A 318 24.89 10.44 -13.22
N ALA A 319 25.54 11.12 -12.29
CA ALA A 319 26.69 11.96 -12.59
C ALA A 319 27.93 11.14 -13.00
N VAL A 320 27.97 9.86 -12.64
CA VAL A 320 29.08 8.94 -12.87
C VAL A 320 28.58 7.56 -13.32
N LEU A 321 29.31 6.92 -14.22
CA LEU A 321 29.09 5.53 -14.64
C LEU A 321 30.43 4.81 -14.69
N GLY A 322 30.51 3.59 -14.15
CA GLY A 322 31.71 2.76 -14.15
C GLY A 322 31.61 1.60 -15.13
N ALA A 323 32.71 1.31 -15.83
CA ALA A 323 32.85 0.13 -16.68
C ALA A 323 34.32 -0.29 -16.76
N ARG A 324 34.59 -1.57 -17.01
CA ARG A 324 35.97 -2.05 -17.19
C ARG A 324 36.47 -1.88 -18.63
N PRO A 325 37.79 -1.72 -18.84
CA PRO A 325 38.38 -1.61 -20.16
C PRO A 325 37.93 -2.73 -21.11
N GLY A 326 37.47 -2.34 -22.31
CA GLY A 326 37.07 -3.26 -23.38
C GLY A 326 35.77 -4.03 -23.10
N ARG A 327 35.09 -3.80 -21.98
CA ARG A 327 33.81 -4.44 -21.68
C ARG A 327 32.65 -3.75 -22.40
N PRO A 328 31.59 -4.49 -22.77
CA PRO A 328 30.41 -3.91 -23.37
C PRO A 328 29.70 -2.92 -22.43
N ILE A 329 29.28 -1.79 -22.97
CA ILE A 329 28.56 -0.72 -22.29
C ILE A 329 27.26 -0.49 -23.04
N TYR A 330 26.13 -0.54 -22.33
CA TYR A 330 24.80 -0.23 -22.85
C TYR A 330 24.05 0.64 -21.84
N PHE A 331 23.49 1.76 -22.28
CA PHE A 331 22.54 2.51 -21.47
C PHE A 331 21.67 3.40 -22.34
N ARG A 332 20.43 3.60 -21.91
CA ARG A 332 19.54 4.61 -22.45
C ARG A 332 19.82 5.96 -21.78
N LEU A 333 19.85 7.05 -22.54
CA LEU A 333 19.98 8.39 -21.96
C LEU A 333 18.71 8.78 -21.17
N PRO A 334 18.80 8.99 -19.85
CA PRO A 334 17.65 9.27 -19.00
C PRO A 334 17.25 10.75 -19.11
N PHE A 335 16.40 11.04 -20.09
CA PHE A 335 15.80 12.35 -20.27
C PHE A 335 14.28 12.26 -20.21
N SER A 336 13.68 12.86 -19.18
CA SER A 336 12.23 13.08 -19.15
C SER A 336 11.84 14.25 -20.04
N GLY A 337 10.54 14.37 -20.35
CA GLY A 337 9.97 15.40 -21.22
C GLY A 337 9.23 14.81 -22.42
N GLN A 338 8.53 15.65 -23.18
CA GLN A 338 7.66 15.18 -24.27
C GLN A 338 8.47 14.50 -25.40
N ARG A 339 7.90 13.42 -25.95
CA ARG A 339 8.38 12.72 -27.14
C ARG A 339 7.70 13.25 -28.41
N PRO A 340 8.30 13.11 -29.62
CA PRO A 340 9.62 12.54 -29.90
C PRO A 340 10.77 13.49 -29.51
N MET A 341 11.95 12.90 -29.31
CA MET A 341 13.16 13.61 -28.88
C MET A 341 14.33 13.23 -29.78
N LYS A 342 15.26 14.16 -30.02
CA LYS A 342 16.53 13.91 -30.71
C LYS A 342 17.69 14.05 -29.74
N PHE A 343 18.63 13.11 -29.80
CA PHE A 343 19.78 13.04 -28.90
C PHE A 343 21.09 13.36 -29.60
N SER A 344 22.02 13.95 -28.85
CA SER A 344 23.40 14.15 -29.29
C SER A 344 24.35 14.14 -28.09
N ALA A 345 25.63 13.93 -28.38
CA ALA A 345 26.70 13.90 -27.38
C ALA A 345 27.87 14.77 -27.82
N CYS A 346 28.55 15.39 -26.85
CA CYS A 346 29.85 16.02 -27.04
C CYS A 346 30.89 15.22 -26.25
N ARG A 347 32.06 14.99 -26.87
CA ARG A 347 33.18 14.21 -26.30
C ARG A 347 32.83 12.74 -26.01
N LEU A 348 32.06 12.10 -26.90
CA LEU A 348 31.80 10.67 -26.82
C LEU A 348 33.12 9.90 -27.04
N PRO A 349 33.55 9.03 -26.11
CA PRO A 349 34.78 8.24 -26.24
C PRO A 349 34.79 7.37 -27.49
N LYS A 350 35.99 7.15 -28.06
CA LYS A 350 36.17 6.22 -29.17
C LYS A 350 35.73 4.82 -28.72
N GLY A 351 34.90 4.19 -29.56
CA GLY A 351 34.34 2.86 -29.31
C GLY A 351 32.88 2.89 -28.89
N LEU A 352 32.38 4.01 -28.35
CA LEU A 352 30.96 4.21 -28.10
C LEU A 352 30.23 4.83 -29.31
N LYS A 353 28.96 4.44 -29.46
CA LYS A 353 28.01 4.96 -30.43
C LYS A 353 26.76 5.44 -29.71
N LEU A 354 26.11 6.47 -30.24
CA LEU A 354 24.81 6.96 -29.77
C LEU A 354 23.81 6.87 -30.92
N ASP A 355 22.72 6.12 -30.72
CA ASP A 355 21.53 6.22 -31.54
C ASP A 355 20.80 7.53 -31.19
N ARG A 356 20.76 8.44 -32.16
CA ARG A 356 20.20 9.78 -31.98
C ARG A 356 18.68 9.80 -31.86
N SER A 357 18.00 8.71 -32.21
CA SER A 357 16.54 8.60 -32.17
C SER A 357 16.05 7.99 -30.86
N SER A 358 16.63 6.86 -30.46
CA SER A 358 16.26 6.13 -29.24
C SER A 358 16.98 6.67 -27.99
N GLY A 359 18.13 7.33 -28.16
CA GLY A 359 18.98 7.75 -27.05
C GLY A 359 19.81 6.62 -26.45
N VAL A 360 19.88 5.46 -27.11
CA VAL A 360 20.69 4.32 -26.66
C VAL A 360 22.16 4.55 -26.99
N VAL A 361 23.01 4.38 -25.99
CA VAL A 361 24.47 4.35 -26.12
C VAL A 361 24.94 2.91 -26.03
N SER A 362 25.78 2.50 -26.99
CA SER A 362 26.35 1.15 -27.02
C SER A 362 27.80 1.14 -27.50
N GLY A 363 28.57 0.13 -27.08
CA GLY A 363 29.94 -0.10 -27.53
C GLY A 363 30.87 -0.53 -26.40
N SER A 364 32.16 -0.27 -26.53
CA SER A 364 33.16 -0.49 -25.48
C SER A 364 34.22 0.61 -25.52
N VAL A 365 34.98 0.75 -24.44
CA VAL A 365 36.12 1.68 -24.37
C VAL A 365 37.33 0.94 -23.85
N ASP A 366 38.37 0.79 -24.67
CA ASP A 366 39.54 -0.02 -24.32
C ASP A 366 40.53 0.69 -23.39
N LYS A 367 40.56 2.03 -23.43
CA LYS A 367 41.53 2.81 -22.68
C LYS A 367 40.94 3.25 -21.34
N ALA A 368 41.57 2.83 -20.24
CA ALA A 368 41.26 3.30 -18.90
C ALA A 368 41.35 4.83 -18.79
N GLY A 369 40.50 5.42 -17.94
CA GLY A 369 40.47 6.85 -17.66
C GLY A 369 39.06 7.42 -17.48
N ASP A 370 39.01 8.71 -17.14
CA ASP A 370 37.78 9.43 -16.88
C ASP A 370 37.36 10.25 -18.10
N TYR A 371 36.19 9.92 -18.64
CA TYR A 371 35.63 10.55 -19.83
C TYR A 371 34.42 11.41 -19.45
N THR A 372 34.61 12.72 -19.45
CA THR A 372 33.51 13.68 -19.26
C THR A 372 32.71 13.84 -20.56
N ILE A 373 31.47 13.37 -20.55
CA ILE A 373 30.55 13.43 -21.68
C ILE A 373 29.45 14.45 -21.39
N THR A 374 29.09 15.24 -22.40
CA THR A 374 27.92 16.12 -22.33
C THR A 374 26.83 15.62 -23.25
N TRP A 375 25.70 15.23 -22.67
CA TRP A 375 24.51 14.78 -23.37
C TRP A 375 23.59 15.95 -23.66
N LYS A 376 22.91 15.89 -24.80
CA LYS A 376 21.86 16.85 -25.15
C LYS A 376 20.66 16.12 -25.71
N ALA A 377 19.49 16.59 -25.32
CA ALA A 377 18.20 16.15 -25.80
C ALA A 377 17.41 17.36 -26.31
N GLN A 378 16.67 17.20 -27.40
CA GLN A 378 15.83 18.26 -27.95
C GLN A 378 14.46 17.71 -28.38
N ASN A 379 13.40 18.43 -28.01
CA ASN A 379 12.02 18.19 -28.47
C ASN A 379 11.37 19.54 -28.87
N LYS A 380 10.05 19.55 -29.09
CA LYS A 380 9.31 20.77 -29.47
C LYS A 380 9.32 21.86 -28.39
N ALA A 381 9.40 21.48 -27.11
CA ALA A 381 9.38 22.41 -25.98
C ALA A 381 10.77 22.99 -25.64
N GLY A 382 11.85 22.43 -26.17
CA GLY A 382 13.20 23.00 -26.04
C GLY A 382 14.30 21.95 -25.98
N CYS A 383 15.42 22.31 -25.33
CA CYS A 383 16.62 21.47 -25.24
C CYS A 383 17.08 21.27 -23.79
N GLY A 384 17.34 20.03 -23.38
CA GLY A 384 17.96 19.67 -22.10
C GLY A 384 19.43 19.29 -22.29
N LYS A 385 20.24 19.46 -21.24
CA LYS A 385 21.63 19.02 -21.21
C LYS A 385 21.91 18.24 -19.92
N GLY A 386 22.80 17.26 -20.02
CA GLY A 386 23.29 16.47 -18.89
C GLY A 386 24.80 16.28 -19.01
N LYS A 387 25.47 16.07 -17.88
CA LYS A 387 26.90 15.78 -17.83
C LYS A 387 27.09 14.49 -17.04
N MET A 388 27.90 13.58 -17.57
CA MET A 388 28.24 12.32 -16.93
C MET A 388 29.73 12.06 -17.09
N VAL A 389 30.37 11.54 -16.04
CA VAL A 389 31.75 11.02 -16.10
C VAL A 389 31.67 9.51 -16.28
N LEU A 390 32.08 9.02 -17.44
CA LEU A 390 32.30 7.59 -17.65
C LEU A 390 33.71 7.24 -17.15
N LYS A 391 33.81 6.50 -16.06
CA LYS A 391 35.08 5.99 -15.52
C LYS A 391 35.35 4.60 -16.07
N ILE A 392 36.39 4.49 -16.90
CA ILE A 392 36.89 3.21 -17.38
C ILE A 392 38.02 2.77 -16.46
N GLY A 393 37.77 1.78 -15.61
CA GLY A 393 38.69 1.31 -14.56
C GLY A 393 38.21 -0.01 -13.96
N ASP A 394 38.68 -0.39 -12.77
CA ASP A 394 38.39 -1.72 -12.21
C ASP A 394 37.03 -1.82 -11.51
N THR A 395 36.43 -0.68 -11.16
CA THR A 395 35.19 -0.55 -10.39
C THR A 395 33.98 -0.28 -11.30
N ILE A 396 32.93 -1.06 -11.10
CA ILE A 396 31.60 -0.89 -11.72
C ILE A 396 30.57 -0.52 -10.65
N ALA A 397 29.31 -0.29 -11.01
CA ALA A 397 28.24 0.07 -10.06
C ALA A 397 28.59 1.28 -9.17
N LEU A 398 29.15 2.33 -9.78
CA LEU A 398 29.61 3.54 -9.06
C LEU A 398 28.48 4.36 -8.42
N THR A 399 27.24 4.08 -8.77
CA THR A 399 26.02 4.49 -8.06
C THR A 399 25.17 3.24 -7.80
N PRO A 400 24.23 3.28 -6.83
CA PRO A 400 23.37 2.14 -6.55
C PRO A 400 22.62 1.68 -7.82
N PRO A 401 22.56 0.37 -8.11
CA PRO A 401 21.80 -0.13 -9.25
C PRO A 401 20.31 0.23 -9.15
N MET A 402 19.69 0.65 -10.25
CA MET A 402 18.25 0.94 -10.34
C MET A 402 17.59 0.06 -11.42
N GLY A 403 16.46 -0.56 -11.09
CA GLY A 403 15.78 -1.46 -12.03
C GLY A 403 14.54 -2.10 -11.48
N TRP A 404 14.25 -3.30 -11.95
CA TRP A 404 13.10 -4.12 -11.59
C TRP A 404 13.50 -5.57 -11.41
N ASN A 405 12.81 -6.28 -10.51
CA ASN A 405 12.99 -7.71 -10.28
C ASN A 405 11.61 -8.41 -10.32
N SER A 406 11.56 -9.59 -10.94
CA SER A 406 10.32 -10.33 -11.18
C SER A 406 9.68 -11.00 -9.96
N TRP A 407 10.41 -11.13 -8.84
CA TRP A 407 10.00 -11.97 -7.72
C TRP A 407 8.71 -11.50 -7.07
N ASN A 408 8.61 -10.21 -6.72
CA ASN A 408 7.51 -9.66 -5.91
C ASN A 408 6.18 -9.49 -6.66
N CYS A 409 6.12 -9.83 -7.94
CA CYS A 409 4.89 -9.85 -8.73
C CYS A 409 4.60 -11.20 -9.40
N TRP A 410 5.64 -11.96 -9.78
CA TRP A 410 5.48 -13.21 -10.52
C TRP A 410 5.91 -14.46 -9.77
N GLY A 411 6.77 -14.34 -8.75
CA GLY A 411 7.29 -15.49 -8.01
C GLY A 411 7.75 -16.61 -8.94
N LEU A 412 7.22 -17.81 -8.74
CA LEU A 412 7.55 -18.99 -9.53
C LEU A 412 6.87 -19.04 -10.92
N GLU A 413 6.02 -18.07 -11.26
CA GLU A 413 5.28 -18.00 -12.53
C GLU A 413 5.91 -17.04 -13.56
N VAL A 414 7.16 -16.64 -13.34
CA VAL A 414 7.90 -15.79 -14.27
C VAL A 414 8.07 -16.49 -15.63
N SER A 415 7.97 -15.72 -16.71
CA SER A 415 8.18 -16.17 -18.09
C SER A 415 8.87 -15.09 -18.91
N GLN A 416 9.46 -15.47 -20.05
CA GLN A 416 10.10 -14.52 -20.95
C GLN A 416 9.13 -13.44 -21.45
N GLU A 417 7.87 -13.80 -21.72
CA GLU A 417 6.84 -12.85 -22.15
C GLU A 417 6.58 -11.78 -21.09
N LYS A 418 6.33 -12.18 -19.83
CA LYS A 418 6.12 -11.27 -18.71
C LYS A 418 7.32 -10.35 -18.49
N VAL A 419 8.54 -10.88 -18.59
CA VAL A 419 9.79 -10.09 -18.47
C VAL A 419 9.91 -9.06 -19.60
N GLN A 420 9.59 -9.44 -20.83
CA GLN A 420 9.57 -8.51 -21.97
C GLN A 420 8.49 -7.44 -21.82
N GLU A 421 7.32 -7.78 -21.28
CA GLU A 421 6.25 -6.82 -20.99
C GLU A 421 6.66 -5.81 -19.92
N SER A 422 7.25 -6.27 -18.81
CA SER A 422 7.82 -5.39 -17.79
C SER A 422 8.86 -4.43 -18.37
N ALA A 423 9.74 -4.93 -19.24
CA ALA A 423 10.75 -4.10 -19.88
C ALA A 423 10.15 -3.06 -20.85
N ARG A 424 9.12 -3.43 -21.62
CA ARG A 424 8.35 -2.48 -22.45
C ARG A 424 7.67 -1.42 -21.58
N ALA A 425 7.06 -1.83 -20.48
CA ALA A 425 6.38 -0.94 -19.55
C ALA A 425 7.36 0.03 -18.86
N LEU A 426 8.57 -0.43 -18.49
CA LEU A 426 9.64 0.41 -17.95
C LEU A 426 9.99 1.56 -18.91
N ILE A 427 10.05 1.28 -20.22
CA ILE A 427 10.32 2.29 -21.25
C ILE A 427 9.10 3.20 -21.49
N SER A 428 7.91 2.63 -21.67
CA SER A 428 6.71 3.39 -22.06
C SER A 428 6.16 4.27 -20.94
N SER A 429 6.29 3.87 -19.68
CA SER A 429 5.92 4.65 -18.51
C SER A 429 6.87 5.81 -18.22
N GLY A 430 8.08 5.79 -18.81
CA GLY A 430 9.11 6.79 -18.58
C GLY A 430 10.08 6.48 -17.43
N LEU A 431 9.96 5.34 -16.75
CA LEU A 431 10.93 4.94 -15.71
C LEU A 431 12.37 4.88 -16.27
N ALA A 432 12.56 4.41 -17.51
CA ALA A 432 13.87 4.44 -18.17
C ALA A 432 14.46 5.86 -18.30
N ASP A 433 13.59 6.89 -18.33
CA ASP A 433 13.98 8.30 -18.42
C ASP A 433 14.46 8.88 -17.09
N TYR A 434 14.37 8.10 -16.02
CA TYR A 434 14.83 8.38 -14.66
C TYR A 434 15.98 7.47 -14.19
N GLY A 435 16.52 6.62 -15.07
CA GLY A 435 17.73 5.83 -14.79
C GLY A 435 17.50 4.35 -14.45
N TYR A 436 16.26 3.91 -14.25
CA TYR A 436 15.94 2.49 -14.12
C TYR A 436 16.36 1.75 -15.39
N SER A 437 17.21 0.72 -15.26
CA SER A 437 17.79 0.04 -16.42
C SER A 437 17.98 -1.46 -16.29
N TYR A 438 18.05 -2.00 -15.06
CA TYR A 438 18.15 -3.44 -14.84
C TYR A 438 16.77 -4.12 -14.92
N ILE A 439 16.68 -5.22 -15.67
CA ILE A 439 15.53 -6.13 -15.74
C ILE A 439 16.00 -7.49 -15.24
N ASN A 440 15.70 -7.79 -13.97
CA ASN A 440 16.23 -8.97 -13.29
C ASN A 440 15.19 -10.09 -13.27
N ILE A 441 15.57 -11.23 -13.85
CA ILE A 441 14.83 -12.49 -13.75
C ILE A 441 15.23 -13.16 -12.43
N ASP A 442 14.27 -13.35 -11.54
CA ASP A 442 14.47 -14.08 -10.28
C ASP A 442 14.28 -15.60 -10.46
N ASP A 443 14.06 -16.35 -9.38
CA ASP A 443 14.01 -17.81 -9.41
C ASP A 443 12.95 -18.41 -10.36
N ALA A 444 13.03 -19.72 -10.63
CA ALA A 444 12.13 -20.51 -11.48
C ALA A 444 12.27 -20.35 -13.00
N TRP A 445 13.40 -19.83 -13.48
CA TRP A 445 13.72 -19.80 -14.92
C TRP A 445 14.45 -21.08 -15.40
N GLN A 446 15.03 -21.84 -14.47
CA GLN A 446 15.91 -22.97 -14.77
C GLN A 446 15.13 -24.20 -15.23
N ALA A 447 15.74 -24.99 -16.11
CA ALA A 447 15.27 -26.34 -16.46
C ALA A 447 15.28 -27.27 -15.25
N SER A 448 14.53 -28.37 -15.34
CA SER A 448 14.48 -29.39 -14.29
C SER A 448 15.78 -30.20 -14.18
N GLU A 449 16.53 -30.32 -15.28
CA GLU A 449 17.77 -31.07 -15.40
C GLU A 449 18.82 -30.26 -16.18
N ARG A 450 20.11 -30.46 -15.85
CA ARG A 450 21.21 -29.94 -16.67
C ARG A 450 21.29 -30.75 -17.96
N SER A 451 21.81 -30.16 -19.04
CA SER A 451 22.13 -30.92 -20.24
C SER A 451 23.24 -31.95 -19.99
N ALA A 452 23.45 -32.87 -20.93
CA ALA A 452 24.42 -33.96 -20.79
C ALA A 452 25.87 -33.48 -20.55
N ASP A 453 26.22 -32.26 -20.97
CA ASP A 453 27.52 -31.62 -20.75
C ASP A 453 27.58 -30.82 -19.43
N GLY A 454 26.52 -30.83 -18.62
CA GLY A 454 26.41 -30.11 -17.36
C GLY A 454 25.89 -28.67 -17.47
N THR A 455 25.52 -28.19 -18.66
CA THR A 455 25.05 -26.80 -18.83
C THR A 455 23.67 -26.59 -18.20
N LEU A 456 23.48 -25.48 -17.48
CA LEU A 456 22.19 -25.06 -16.95
C LEU A 456 21.38 -24.36 -18.05
N LEU A 457 20.30 -25.01 -18.50
CA LEU A 457 19.41 -24.48 -19.52
C LEU A 457 18.18 -23.80 -18.90
N PRO A 458 17.49 -22.91 -19.63
CA PRO A 458 16.17 -22.43 -19.25
C PRO A 458 15.09 -23.51 -19.36
N ASN A 459 13.99 -23.36 -18.62
CA ASN A 459 12.76 -24.15 -18.84
C ASN A 459 11.94 -23.62 -20.03
N ASP A 460 10.84 -24.31 -20.34
CA ASP A 460 9.96 -24.05 -21.49
C ASP A 460 9.28 -22.67 -21.50
N ARG A 461 9.19 -21.99 -20.34
CA ARG A 461 8.67 -20.61 -20.24
C ARG A 461 9.66 -19.55 -20.72
N PHE A 462 10.91 -19.95 -20.97
CA PHE A 462 11.99 -19.10 -21.46
C PHE A 462 12.57 -19.71 -22.74
N GLN A 463 11.99 -19.30 -23.87
CA GLN A 463 12.33 -19.84 -25.18
C GLN A 463 13.77 -19.50 -25.60
N ASP A 464 14.22 -18.27 -25.33
CA ASP A 464 15.56 -17.79 -25.71
C ASP A 464 15.98 -16.58 -24.85
N ILE A 465 16.73 -16.85 -23.78
CA ILE A 465 17.25 -15.81 -22.88
C ILE A 465 18.31 -14.94 -23.59
N ALA A 466 19.06 -15.49 -24.56
CA ALA A 466 20.05 -14.71 -25.30
C ALA A 466 19.36 -13.66 -26.19
N ALA A 467 18.31 -14.05 -26.91
CA ALA A 467 17.51 -13.11 -27.71
C ALA A 467 16.82 -12.06 -26.83
N LEU A 468 16.39 -12.43 -25.62
CA LEU A 468 15.90 -11.46 -24.63
C LEU A 468 17.00 -10.45 -24.24
N GLY A 469 18.21 -10.93 -23.93
CA GLY A 469 19.37 -10.09 -23.61
C GLY A 469 19.70 -9.11 -24.73
N ASP A 470 19.81 -9.60 -25.97
CA ASP A 470 20.05 -8.76 -27.15
C ASP A 470 18.96 -7.68 -27.33
N TRP A 471 17.70 -8.05 -27.13
CA TRP A 471 16.59 -7.10 -27.22
C TRP A 471 16.66 -6.04 -26.12
N LEU A 472 16.94 -6.43 -24.87
CA LEU A 472 17.12 -5.50 -23.75
C LEU A 472 18.28 -4.53 -24.03
N HIS A 473 19.44 -5.04 -24.46
CA HIS A 473 20.60 -4.21 -24.79
C HIS A 473 20.33 -3.25 -25.96
N SER A 474 19.57 -3.68 -26.97
CA SER A 474 19.17 -2.83 -28.09
C SER A 474 18.29 -1.64 -27.65
N ASN A 475 17.60 -1.79 -26.51
CA ASN A 475 16.80 -0.73 -25.89
C ASN A 475 17.54 0.04 -24.79
N GLY A 476 18.82 -0.28 -24.54
CA GLY A 476 19.65 0.35 -23.52
C GLY A 476 19.34 -0.11 -22.09
N LEU A 477 18.63 -1.24 -21.93
CA LEU A 477 18.39 -1.93 -20.65
C LEU A 477 19.46 -3.00 -20.42
N LYS A 478 19.45 -3.60 -19.23
CA LYS A 478 20.40 -4.63 -18.77
C LYS A 478 19.65 -5.87 -18.31
N LEU A 479 20.21 -7.04 -18.60
CA LEU A 479 19.63 -8.33 -18.22
C LEU A 479 20.23 -8.81 -16.89
N GLY A 480 19.37 -9.11 -15.92
CA GLY A 480 19.76 -9.83 -14.70
C GLY A 480 19.24 -11.25 -14.66
N ILE A 481 20.00 -12.13 -14.01
CA ILE A 481 19.66 -13.54 -13.77
C ILE A 481 19.81 -13.87 -12.27
N TYR A 482 19.25 -15.00 -11.87
CA TYR A 482 19.30 -15.52 -10.51
C TYR A 482 19.90 -16.93 -10.45
N SER A 483 20.70 -17.22 -9.42
CA SER A 483 21.09 -18.59 -9.06
C SER A 483 21.41 -18.70 -7.56
N SER A 484 21.85 -19.87 -7.11
CA SER A 484 22.22 -20.21 -5.74
C SER A 484 23.48 -21.09 -5.75
N PRO A 485 24.39 -21.00 -4.76
CA PRO A 485 25.57 -21.85 -4.65
C PRO A 485 25.28 -23.28 -4.18
N GLY A 486 24.02 -23.59 -3.85
CA GLY A 486 23.58 -24.95 -3.56
C GLY A 486 23.31 -25.77 -4.81
N ASP A 487 22.99 -27.05 -4.62
CA ASP A 487 22.42 -27.92 -5.65
C ASP A 487 21.03 -27.43 -6.09
N ARG A 488 20.31 -26.77 -5.17
CA ARG A 488 19.00 -26.15 -5.40
C ARG A 488 18.94 -24.66 -5.07
N THR A 489 18.03 -23.96 -5.72
CA THR A 489 17.58 -22.61 -5.39
C THR A 489 16.53 -22.62 -4.28
N CYS A 490 16.07 -21.44 -3.84
CA CYS A 490 15.04 -21.34 -2.81
C CYS A 490 13.70 -21.94 -3.26
N GLY A 491 13.33 -21.78 -4.53
CA GLY A 491 12.16 -22.39 -5.16
C GLY A 491 12.34 -23.86 -5.54
N GLY A 492 13.48 -24.48 -5.21
CA GLY A 492 13.75 -25.89 -5.50
C GLY A 492 14.22 -26.20 -6.93
N TYR A 493 14.59 -25.18 -7.70
CA TYR A 493 15.16 -25.34 -9.05
C TYR A 493 16.65 -25.62 -8.98
N LEU A 494 17.30 -25.95 -10.09
CA LEU A 494 18.73 -26.25 -10.11
C LEU A 494 19.56 -25.01 -9.73
N GLY A 495 20.48 -25.18 -8.77
CA GLY A 495 21.52 -24.20 -8.44
C GLY A 495 22.84 -24.49 -9.15
N SER A 496 23.88 -23.75 -8.76
CA SER A 496 25.18 -23.68 -9.44
C SER A 496 26.33 -24.43 -8.75
N LEU A 497 26.06 -25.20 -7.69
CA LEU A 497 27.10 -25.94 -6.96
C LEU A 497 27.98 -26.78 -7.88
N GLY A 498 29.29 -26.49 -7.92
CA GLY A 498 30.28 -27.21 -8.74
C GLY A 498 30.25 -26.90 -10.23
N HIS A 499 29.36 -26.01 -10.68
CA HIS A 499 29.21 -25.57 -12.07
C HIS A 499 29.38 -24.05 -12.23
N GLU A 500 29.95 -23.35 -11.24
CA GLU A 500 30.00 -21.89 -11.17
C GLU A 500 30.61 -21.27 -12.43
N ARG A 501 31.73 -21.83 -12.90
CA ARG A 501 32.41 -21.41 -14.13
C ARG A 501 31.58 -21.68 -15.39
N GLN A 502 30.93 -22.84 -15.47
CA GLN A 502 30.12 -23.22 -16.62
C GLN A 502 28.87 -22.35 -16.73
N ASP A 503 28.23 -22.10 -15.59
CA ASP A 503 27.06 -21.23 -15.51
C ASP A 503 27.43 -19.78 -15.82
N ALA A 504 28.57 -19.27 -15.32
CA ALA A 504 29.07 -17.94 -15.67
C ALA A 504 29.37 -17.78 -17.19
N ASN A 505 29.94 -18.80 -17.84
CA ASN A 505 30.14 -18.79 -19.29
C ASN A 505 28.80 -18.74 -20.03
N THR A 506 27.81 -19.49 -19.56
CA THR A 506 26.46 -19.52 -20.12
C THR A 506 25.79 -18.14 -20.01
N TRP A 507 25.82 -17.53 -18.83
CA TRP A 507 25.27 -16.20 -18.60
C TRP A 507 25.96 -15.12 -19.43
N ASN A 508 27.29 -15.19 -19.58
CA ASN A 508 28.01 -14.30 -20.49
C ASN A 508 27.56 -14.48 -21.95
N SER A 509 27.33 -15.72 -22.40
CA SER A 509 26.84 -16.01 -23.76
C SER A 509 25.43 -15.46 -24.02
N TRP A 510 24.60 -15.35 -22.99
CA TRP A 510 23.27 -14.73 -23.05
C TRP A 510 23.29 -13.21 -22.86
N GLY A 511 24.44 -12.62 -22.57
CA GLY A 511 24.57 -11.18 -22.32
C GLY A 511 24.05 -10.72 -20.96
N VAL A 512 24.08 -11.57 -19.93
CA VAL A 512 23.72 -11.19 -18.57
C VAL A 512 24.67 -10.12 -18.03
N ASP A 513 24.13 -9.08 -17.40
CA ASP A 513 24.85 -7.94 -16.82
C ASP A 513 24.70 -7.86 -15.29
N TYR A 514 23.89 -8.73 -14.69
CA TYR A 514 23.62 -8.76 -13.25
C TYR A 514 23.35 -10.20 -12.80
N LEU A 515 23.96 -10.63 -11.70
CA LEU A 515 23.68 -11.90 -11.05
C LEU A 515 23.24 -11.66 -9.59
N LYS A 516 22.00 -12.06 -9.26
CA LYS A 516 21.60 -12.30 -7.87
C LYS A 516 21.99 -13.73 -7.49
N TYR A 517 22.79 -13.88 -6.44
CA TYR A 517 23.30 -15.18 -6.00
C TYR A 517 22.89 -15.46 -4.56
N ASP A 518 21.95 -16.37 -4.39
CA ASP A 518 21.27 -16.67 -3.13
C ASP A 518 22.10 -17.59 -2.20
N LEU A 519 21.47 -18.21 -1.18
CA LEU A 519 22.11 -19.15 -0.26
C LEU A 519 21.31 -20.44 -0.01
N CYS A 520 20.01 -20.51 -0.34
CA CYS A 520 19.10 -21.55 0.15
C CYS A 520 19.62 -23.00 0.11
N GLY A 521 19.99 -23.52 -1.06
CA GLY A 521 20.49 -24.92 -1.17
C GLY A 521 21.84 -25.13 -0.46
N TYR A 522 22.69 -24.10 -0.42
CA TYR A 522 23.98 -24.16 0.26
C TYR A 522 23.84 -24.26 1.78
N ARG A 523 22.72 -23.81 2.36
CA ARG A 523 22.44 -23.97 3.80
C ARG A 523 22.42 -25.43 4.24
N SER A 524 22.06 -26.37 3.36
CA SER A 524 22.12 -27.80 3.67
C SER A 524 23.58 -28.25 3.87
N LEU A 525 24.50 -27.78 3.02
CA LEU A 525 25.93 -28.07 3.16
C LEU A 525 26.52 -27.42 4.41
N LEU A 526 26.13 -26.17 4.72
CA LEU A 526 26.57 -25.49 5.95
C LEU A 526 26.19 -26.29 7.21
N LYS A 527 24.99 -26.89 7.25
CA LYS A 527 24.55 -27.71 8.40
C LYS A 527 25.39 -28.96 8.64
N GLU A 528 26.06 -29.47 7.60
CA GLU A 528 26.93 -30.64 7.69
C GLU A 528 28.36 -30.28 8.11
N MET A 529 28.71 -28.99 8.15
CA MET A 529 30.04 -28.54 8.55
C MET A 529 30.21 -28.54 10.08
N PRO A 530 31.40 -28.91 10.59
CA PRO A 530 31.66 -28.94 12.04
C PRO A 530 31.71 -27.54 12.67
N THR A 531 32.00 -26.51 11.88
CA THR A 531 32.03 -25.11 12.29
C THR A 531 31.55 -24.28 11.11
N VAL A 532 30.68 -23.31 11.39
CA VAL A 532 30.16 -22.37 10.40
C VAL A 532 30.34 -20.97 10.96
N GLY A 533 31.10 -20.15 10.26
CA GLY A 533 31.20 -18.71 10.50
C GLY A 533 31.39 -17.96 9.19
N LYS A 534 31.95 -16.75 9.29
CA LYS A 534 32.23 -15.87 8.14
C LYS A 534 32.90 -16.59 6.96
N GLU A 535 33.92 -17.42 7.21
CA GLU A 535 34.69 -18.07 6.14
C GLU A 535 33.83 -19.06 5.33
N GLU A 536 33.04 -19.90 6.02
CA GLU A 536 32.15 -20.87 5.38
C GLU A 536 31.01 -20.18 4.62
N HIS A 537 30.48 -19.08 5.16
CA HIS A 537 29.48 -18.26 4.47
C HIS A 537 30.03 -17.56 3.23
N MET A 538 31.28 -17.08 3.28
CA MET A 538 31.92 -16.34 2.20
C MET A 538 32.41 -17.25 1.05
N LYS A 539 32.87 -18.46 1.37
CA LYS A 539 33.43 -19.44 0.42
C LYS A 539 32.66 -19.60 -0.90
N PRO A 540 31.34 -19.86 -0.93
CA PRO A 540 30.62 -20.02 -2.20
C PRO A 540 30.64 -18.76 -3.06
N TYR A 541 30.65 -17.58 -2.44
CA TYR A 541 30.68 -16.31 -3.16
C TYR A 541 32.06 -16.03 -3.78
N LEU A 542 33.15 -16.45 -3.13
CA LEU A 542 34.50 -16.38 -3.71
C LEU A 542 34.64 -17.25 -4.97
N LEU A 543 34.05 -18.45 -4.99
CA LEU A 543 34.08 -19.33 -6.17
C LEU A 543 33.36 -18.69 -7.36
N MET A 544 32.17 -18.13 -7.12
CA MET A 544 31.42 -17.45 -8.17
C MET A 544 32.08 -16.13 -8.60
N LYS A 545 32.69 -15.37 -7.68
CA LYS A 545 33.53 -14.21 -8.02
C LYS A 545 34.61 -14.56 -9.03
N GLU A 546 35.36 -15.64 -8.79
CA GLU A 546 36.41 -16.10 -9.71
C GLU A 546 35.84 -16.46 -11.09
N ALA A 547 34.66 -17.08 -11.14
CA ALA A 547 33.98 -17.42 -12.39
C ALA A 547 33.53 -16.17 -13.17
N LEU A 548 32.97 -15.17 -12.49
CA LEU A 548 32.50 -13.92 -13.08
C LEU A 548 33.65 -13.04 -13.59
N LEU A 549 34.75 -12.93 -12.86
CA LEU A 549 35.91 -12.11 -13.26
C LEU A 549 36.57 -12.57 -14.56
N GLN A 550 36.38 -13.84 -14.93
CA GLN A 550 36.91 -14.40 -16.18
C GLN A 550 36.04 -14.12 -17.40
N GLN A 551 34.84 -13.57 -17.20
CA GLN A 551 33.94 -13.25 -18.30
C GLN A 551 34.37 -11.95 -19.00
N PRO A 552 34.25 -11.86 -20.33
CA PRO A 552 34.58 -10.66 -21.08
C PRO A 552 33.49 -9.57 -20.98
N ARG A 553 32.79 -9.48 -19.85
CA ARG A 553 31.65 -8.59 -19.59
C ARG A 553 31.66 -8.13 -18.14
N ASP A 554 31.11 -6.95 -17.90
CA ASP A 554 30.81 -6.49 -16.54
C ASP A 554 29.47 -7.07 -16.08
N ILE A 555 29.53 -7.92 -15.05
CA ILE A 555 28.35 -8.51 -14.41
C ILE A 555 28.31 -7.98 -12.97
N VAL A 556 27.26 -7.23 -12.64
CA VAL A 556 27.02 -6.76 -11.27
C VAL A 556 26.72 -7.96 -10.39
N TYR A 557 27.51 -8.13 -9.32
CA TYR A 557 27.39 -9.29 -8.44
C TYR A 557 26.64 -8.96 -7.16
N SER A 558 25.42 -9.48 -7.04
CA SER A 558 24.50 -9.25 -5.92
C SER A 558 24.47 -10.45 -4.98
N ILE A 559 25.12 -10.33 -3.84
CA ILE A 559 25.22 -11.37 -2.81
C ILE A 559 23.92 -11.43 -1.99
N CYS A 560 23.25 -12.58 -1.95
CA CYS A 560 21.98 -12.76 -1.25
C CYS A 560 22.07 -13.88 -0.20
N GLN A 561 22.79 -13.61 0.89
CA GLN A 561 22.89 -14.53 2.05
C GLN A 561 22.06 -14.08 3.28
N TYR A 562 21.27 -13.01 3.14
CA TYR A 562 20.33 -12.51 4.15
C TYR A 562 20.93 -11.80 5.38
N GLY A 563 22.15 -11.28 5.28
CA GLY A 563 22.85 -10.54 6.35
C GLY A 563 23.56 -11.41 7.39
N LEU A 564 23.64 -12.72 7.17
CA LEU A 564 24.39 -13.67 7.98
C LEU A 564 25.89 -13.30 8.04
N GLU A 565 26.46 -13.49 9.23
CA GLU A 565 27.86 -13.20 9.52
C GLU A 565 28.26 -11.76 9.16
N ASP A 566 27.36 -10.80 9.35
CA ASP A 566 27.59 -9.37 9.11
C ASP A 566 28.21 -9.12 7.74
N VAL A 567 27.52 -9.55 6.67
CA VAL A 567 28.02 -9.53 5.28
C VAL A 567 28.69 -8.25 4.84
N TRP A 568 28.28 -7.10 5.36
CA TRP A 568 28.92 -5.82 5.04
C TRP A 568 30.42 -5.80 5.39
N THR A 569 30.88 -6.65 6.31
CA THR A 569 32.30 -6.81 6.68
C THR A 569 33.10 -7.70 5.73
N TRP A 570 32.47 -8.32 4.73
CA TRP A 570 33.13 -9.29 3.83
C TRP A 570 32.58 -9.36 2.41
N GLY A 571 31.45 -8.72 2.11
CA GLY A 571 30.82 -8.73 0.79
C GLY A 571 31.72 -8.15 -0.30
N GLU A 572 32.47 -7.09 0.00
CA GLU A 572 33.50 -6.53 -0.89
C GLU A 572 34.64 -7.53 -1.15
N GLU A 573 35.14 -8.20 -0.11
CA GLU A 573 36.16 -9.24 -0.23
C GLU A 573 35.67 -10.40 -1.12
N ALA A 574 34.40 -10.79 -0.97
CA ALA A 574 33.70 -11.74 -1.82
C ALA A 574 33.41 -11.22 -3.25
N GLY A 575 33.80 -9.98 -3.58
CA GLY A 575 33.63 -9.37 -4.90
C GLY A 575 32.22 -8.88 -5.20
N GLY A 576 31.35 -8.81 -4.19
CA GLY A 576 29.99 -8.29 -4.32
C GLY A 576 29.98 -6.80 -4.64
N ASN A 577 29.17 -6.42 -5.61
CA ASN A 577 28.84 -5.02 -5.85
C ASN A 577 27.71 -4.53 -4.95
N LEU A 578 26.94 -5.47 -4.41
CA LEU A 578 25.93 -5.24 -3.41
C LEU A 578 25.66 -6.52 -2.64
N TRP A 579 25.12 -6.40 -1.43
CA TRP A 579 24.80 -7.54 -0.58
C TRP A 579 23.56 -7.31 0.26
N ARG A 580 22.69 -8.33 0.30
CA ARG A 580 21.49 -8.34 1.15
C ARG A 580 21.89 -8.25 2.62
N THR A 581 21.45 -7.20 3.31
CA THR A 581 21.77 -6.96 4.74
C THR A 581 20.79 -7.64 5.69
N THR A 582 19.65 -8.12 5.20
CA THR A 582 18.61 -8.77 6.01
C THR A 582 17.90 -9.89 5.25
N GLY A 583 17.06 -10.68 5.94
CA GLY A 583 16.01 -11.49 5.30
C GLY A 583 14.99 -10.64 4.54
N ASP A 584 14.10 -11.30 3.79
CA ASP A 584 13.27 -10.67 2.75
C ASP A 584 12.28 -9.61 3.26
N LEU A 585 12.06 -8.59 2.44
CA LEU A 585 11.05 -7.55 2.62
C LEU A 585 9.72 -8.01 2.01
N TRP A 586 8.63 -7.68 2.70
CA TRP A 586 7.26 -7.76 2.18
C TRP A 586 6.53 -6.50 2.63
N ASP A 587 5.39 -6.22 2.02
CA ASP A 587 4.60 -4.99 2.21
C ASP A 587 3.87 -4.96 3.56
N LYS A 588 4.65 -4.87 4.65
CA LYS A 588 4.17 -4.56 5.99
C LYS A 588 5.04 -3.48 6.59
N TRP A 589 4.41 -2.47 7.18
CA TRP A 589 5.12 -1.31 7.70
C TRP A 589 6.19 -1.69 8.73
N GLU A 590 5.90 -2.60 9.66
CA GLU A 590 6.87 -3.03 10.67
C GLU A 590 8.09 -3.71 10.07
N ARG A 591 7.92 -4.34 8.89
CA ARG A 591 9.02 -4.94 8.14
C ARG A 591 9.88 -3.86 7.49
N VAL A 592 9.28 -2.84 6.89
CA VAL A 592 9.98 -1.67 6.35
C VAL A 592 10.78 -0.96 7.44
N VAL A 593 10.16 -0.69 8.60
CA VAL A 593 10.82 -0.09 9.77
C VAL A 593 12.01 -0.94 10.23
N ARG A 594 11.78 -2.23 10.47
CA ARG A 594 12.85 -3.13 10.93
C ARG A 594 14.03 -3.18 9.97
N ILE A 595 13.78 -3.25 8.66
CA ILE A 595 14.84 -3.39 7.67
C ILE A 595 15.54 -2.06 7.44
N GLY A 596 14.80 -1.00 7.09
CA GLY A 596 15.35 0.29 6.65
C GLY A 596 15.85 1.17 7.79
N PHE A 597 15.22 1.13 8.96
CA PHE A 597 15.46 2.08 10.06
C PHE A 597 16.18 1.46 11.26
N VAL A 598 16.24 0.13 11.36
CA VAL A 598 16.91 -0.55 12.49
C VAL A 598 18.12 -1.33 12.00
N LYS A 599 17.94 -2.20 11.01
CA LYS A 599 18.99 -3.15 10.61
C LYS A 599 20.11 -2.56 9.76
N GLN A 600 19.96 -1.35 9.22
CA GLN A 600 21.02 -0.72 8.43
C GLN A 600 22.10 0.00 9.27
N ARG A 601 21.84 0.32 10.54
CA ARG A 601 22.76 1.11 11.39
C ARG A 601 24.18 0.52 11.49
N PRO A 602 24.37 -0.80 11.68
CA PRO A 602 25.71 -1.38 11.78
C PRO A 602 26.49 -1.37 10.46
N ALA A 603 25.80 -1.19 9.32
CA ALA A 603 26.35 -1.36 7.99
C ALA A 603 26.73 -0.02 7.30
N VAL A 604 26.42 1.13 7.92
CA VAL A 604 26.55 2.47 7.33
C VAL A 604 27.93 2.73 6.70
N SER A 605 29.01 2.35 7.38
CA SER A 605 30.39 2.62 6.92
C SER A 605 30.89 1.71 5.79
N TYR A 606 30.08 0.74 5.36
CA TYR A 606 30.46 -0.28 4.37
C TYR A 606 29.80 -0.07 3.00
N SER A 607 28.94 0.93 2.87
CA SER A 607 28.31 1.30 1.59
C SER A 607 29.10 2.42 0.91
N GLY A 608 29.33 2.31 -0.40
CA GLY A 608 30.11 3.26 -1.19
C GLY A 608 30.14 2.93 -2.69
N PRO A 609 30.74 3.80 -3.52
CA PRO A 609 30.83 3.58 -4.96
C PRO A 609 31.40 2.19 -5.32
N GLY A 610 30.54 1.35 -5.91
CA GLY A 610 30.86 -0.01 -6.32
C GLY A 610 30.42 -1.12 -5.36
N HIS A 611 29.95 -0.76 -4.16
CA HIS A 611 29.67 -1.68 -3.05
C HIS A 611 28.50 -1.15 -2.19
N TRP A 612 27.31 -1.75 -2.31
CA TRP A 612 26.09 -1.21 -1.71
C TRP A 612 25.44 -2.18 -0.72
N ASN A 613 25.00 -1.65 0.42
CA ASN A 613 24.07 -2.37 1.28
C ASN A 613 22.72 -2.50 0.58
N ASP A 614 22.21 -3.73 0.47
CA ASP A 614 20.92 -4.02 -0.14
C ASP A 614 19.87 -4.37 0.93
N PRO A 615 19.01 -3.42 1.32
CA PRO A 615 17.86 -3.66 2.20
C PRO A 615 16.68 -4.34 1.50
N ASP A 616 16.86 -4.94 0.33
CA ASP A 616 15.87 -5.65 -0.49
C ASP A 616 14.97 -4.73 -1.34
N MET A 617 14.18 -5.35 -2.22
CA MET A 617 13.38 -4.69 -3.27
C MET A 617 12.30 -3.74 -2.72
N LEU A 618 11.97 -2.71 -3.50
CA LEU A 618 10.83 -1.82 -3.23
C LEU A 618 9.49 -2.57 -3.37
N VAL A 619 8.69 -2.56 -2.31
CA VAL A 619 7.37 -3.24 -2.24
C VAL A 619 6.21 -2.27 -2.52
N ILE A 620 6.28 -1.60 -3.67
CA ILE A 620 5.32 -0.56 -4.10
C ILE A 620 4.63 -0.95 -5.41
N GLY A 621 3.50 -0.30 -5.72
CA GLY A 621 2.66 -0.66 -6.87
C GLY A 621 1.90 -1.96 -6.62
N LYS A 622 1.73 -2.78 -7.67
CA LYS A 622 1.08 -4.10 -7.56
C LYS A 622 2.07 -5.20 -7.21
N VAL A 623 1.94 -5.77 -6.02
CA VAL A 623 2.80 -6.83 -5.45
C VAL A 623 1.94 -8.02 -4.99
N GLY A 624 2.59 -9.14 -4.70
CA GLY A 624 1.94 -10.45 -4.53
C GLY A 624 2.48 -11.42 -5.57
N TRP A 625 1.81 -12.51 -5.88
CA TRP A 625 2.27 -13.42 -6.93
C TRP A 625 1.11 -13.81 -7.84
N GLY A 626 1.29 -13.66 -9.16
CA GLY A 626 0.37 -14.18 -10.17
C GLY A 626 -1.07 -13.67 -9.99
N GLU A 627 -2.03 -14.59 -9.88
CA GLU A 627 -3.45 -14.26 -9.62
C GLU A 627 -3.69 -13.53 -8.29
N GLY A 628 -2.74 -13.59 -7.35
CA GLY A 628 -2.78 -12.90 -6.06
C GLY A 628 -2.19 -11.48 -6.08
N LEU A 629 -1.95 -10.90 -7.27
CA LEU A 629 -1.50 -9.52 -7.40
C LEU A 629 -2.54 -8.55 -6.85
N ARG A 630 -2.06 -7.59 -6.05
CA ARG A 630 -2.87 -6.55 -5.42
C ARG A 630 -2.01 -5.32 -5.19
N ASP A 631 -2.64 -4.20 -4.86
CA ASP A 631 -1.89 -3.03 -4.43
C ASP A 631 -1.09 -3.35 -3.15
N SER A 632 0.09 -2.74 -3.02
CA SER A 632 0.87 -2.78 -1.79
C SER A 632 0.00 -2.41 -0.59
N ARG A 633 0.13 -3.15 0.51
CA ARG A 633 -0.55 -2.87 1.78
C ARG A 633 0.01 -1.64 2.49
N LEU A 634 1.12 -1.10 2.02
CA LEU A 634 1.67 0.12 2.57
C LEU A 634 0.78 1.31 2.23
N SER A 635 0.48 2.15 3.21
CA SER A 635 -0.22 3.42 2.99
C SER A 635 0.58 4.36 2.07
N ALA A 636 -0.05 5.44 1.58
CA ALA A 636 0.67 6.42 0.76
C ALA A 636 1.86 7.02 1.52
N ASP A 637 1.65 7.39 2.79
CA ASP A 637 2.67 7.93 3.69
C ASP A 637 3.82 6.94 3.93
N GLU A 638 3.50 5.67 4.18
CA GLU A 638 4.48 4.60 4.35
C GLU A 638 5.32 4.37 3.09
N GLN A 639 4.72 4.48 1.90
CA GLN A 639 5.44 4.37 0.64
C GLN A 639 6.37 5.56 0.38
N TYR A 640 5.96 6.78 0.73
CA TYR A 640 6.87 7.94 0.72
C TYR A 640 8.05 7.73 1.68
N SER A 641 7.79 7.25 2.90
CA SER A 641 8.84 6.92 3.88
C SER A 641 9.77 5.81 3.38
N HIS A 642 9.23 4.75 2.80
CA HIS A 642 9.99 3.63 2.26
C HIS A 642 10.94 4.07 1.15
N VAL A 643 10.45 4.80 0.14
CA VAL A 643 11.29 5.28 -0.99
C VAL A 643 12.33 6.28 -0.50
N SER A 644 11.95 7.20 0.40
CA SER A 644 12.87 8.19 0.97
C SER A 644 14.01 7.53 1.73
N GLN A 645 13.71 6.52 2.56
CA GLN A 645 14.71 5.81 3.33
C GLN A 645 15.67 5.04 2.41
N TRP A 646 15.17 4.36 1.38
CA TRP A 646 16.04 3.66 0.42
C TRP A 646 16.98 4.63 -0.31
N ALA A 647 16.47 5.79 -0.74
CA ALA A 647 17.31 6.81 -1.38
C ALA A 647 18.38 7.39 -0.44
N LEU A 648 18.00 7.67 0.82
CA LEU A 648 18.95 8.11 1.84
C LEU A 648 20.01 7.05 2.14
N LEU A 649 19.64 5.77 2.12
CA LEU A 649 20.56 4.67 2.36
C LEU A 649 21.56 4.42 1.22
N ALA A 650 21.41 5.07 0.06
CA ALA A 650 22.11 4.70 -1.17
C ALA A 650 21.85 3.22 -1.54
N ALA A 651 20.61 2.78 -1.36
CA ALA A 651 20.21 1.41 -1.59
C ALA A 651 19.92 1.16 -3.08
N PRO A 652 20.09 -0.08 -3.57
CA PRO A 652 19.57 -0.44 -4.89
C PRO A 652 18.06 -0.16 -4.98
N LEU A 653 17.65 0.66 -5.95
CA LEU A 653 16.23 0.94 -6.20
C LEU A 653 15.66 -0.10 -7.17
N MET A 654 15.44 -1.31 -6.65
CA MET A 654 14.87 -2.44 -7.39
C MET A 654 13.36 -2.51 -7.17
N ILE A 655 12.58 -2.16 -8.19
CA ILE A 655 11.12 -2.23 -8.15
C ILE A 655 10.68 -3.69 -8.12
N GLY A 656 9.86 -4.06 -7.14
CA GLY A 656 9.27 -5.40 -7.05
C GLY A 656 7.85 -5.52 -7.64
N GLY A 657 7.16 -4.41 -7.86
CA GLY A 657 5.80 -4.42 -8.39
C GLY A 657 5.72 -4.71 -9.89
N ASP A 658 4.55 -5.14 -10.36
CA ASP A 658 4.29 -5.34 -11.79
C ASP A 658 4.25 -3.99 -12.54
N LEU A 659 5.23 -3.79 -13.42
CA LEU A 659 5.36 -2.56 -14.22
C LEU A 659 4.25 -2.41 -15.27
N SER A 660 3.61 -3.50 -15.71
CA SER A 660 2.51 -3.45 -16.67
C SER A 660 1.27 -2.75 -16.12
N CYS A 661 1.14 -2.70 -14.79
CA CYS A 661 0.02 -2.15 -14.05
C CYS A 661 0.39 -0.92 -13.20
N VAL A 662 1.46 -0.19 -13.55
CA VAL A 662 1.93 0.94 -12.74
C VAL A 662 0.92 2.11 -12.75
N ASP A 663 0.46 2.52 -11.57
CA ASP A 663 -0.47 3.63 -11.41
C ASP A 663 0.24 5.00 -11.31
N GLU A 664 -0.53 6.08 -11.39
CA GLU A 664 0.00 7.46 -11.36
C GLU A 664 0.77 7.76 -10.06
N PHE A 665 0.28 7.29 -8.92
CA PHE A 665 0.93 7.48 -7.63
C PHE A 665 2.28 6.75 -7.56
N THR A 666 2.33 5.52 -8.05
CA THR A 666 3.56 4.71 -8.10
C THR A 666 4.59 5.35 -9.03
N LEU A 667 4.16 5.89 -10.18
CA LEU A 667 5.04 6.69 -11.03
C LEU A 667 5.48 7.97 -10.34
N ASN A 668 4.62 8.63 -9.56
CA ASN A 668 4.96 9.83 -8.80
C ASN A 668 6.08 9.59 -7.76
N LEU A 669 6.03 8.44 -7.09
CA LEU A 669 7.07 7.98 -6.17
C LEU A 669 8.40 7.72 -6.92
N LEU A 670 8.31 6.97 -8.02
CA LEU A 670 9.48 6.47 -8.75
C LEU A 670 10.10 7.48 -9.73
N CYS A 671 9.41 8.57 -10.07
CA CYS A 671 9.86 9.54 -11.08
C CYS A 671 10.22 10.90 -10.47
N ASN A 672 10.54 10.96 -9.17
CA ASN A 672 11.06 12.17 -8.55
C ASN A 672 12.57 12.29 -8.79
N ASN A 673 12.96 13.23 -9.66
CA ASN A 673 14.37 13.44 -10.02
C ASN A 673 15.25 13.92 -8.87
N GLU A 674 14.70 14.56 -7.84
CA GLU A 674 15.49 15.06 -6.72
C GLU A 674 15.73 13.99 -5.66
N VAL A 675 14.72 13.16 -5.39
CA VAL A 675 14.85 11.96 -4.55
C VAL A 675 15.85 10.97 -5.16
N ILE A 676 15.72 10.69 -6.46
CA ILE A 676 16.67 9.83 -7.18
C ILE A 676 18.07 10.44 -7.19
N ALA A 677 18.21 11.76 -7.28
CA ALA A 677 19.52 12.40 -7.23
C ALA A 677 20.21 12.25 -5.87
N VAL A 678 19.48 12.11 -4.77
CA VAL A 678 20.04 11.77 -3.45
C VAL A 678 20.60 10.35 -3.46
N ASP A 679 19.84 9.39 -3.98
CA ASP A 679 20.26 8.00 -4.12
C ASP A 679 21.52 7.88 -5.00
N GLN A 680 21.47 8.50 -6.17
CA GLN A 680 22.49 8.44 -7.22
C GLN A 680 23.63 9.47 -7.02
N ASP A 681 23.73 10.11 -5.85
CA ASP A 681 24.80 11.07 -5.58
C ASP A 681 26.17 10.37 -5.60
N PRO A 682 27.16 10.88 -6.37
CA PRO A 682 28.42 10.20 -6.60
C PRO A 682 29.35 10.13 -5.38
N LEU A 683 29.03 10.79 -4.27
CA LEU A 683 29.74 10.58 -3.00
C LEU A 683 29.44 9.17 -2.45
N GLY A 684 28.27 8.61 -2.77
CA GLY A 684 27.90 7.23 -2.43
C GLY A 684 27.82 6.92 -0.94
N LYS A 685 27.66 7.93 -0.07
CA LYS A 685 27.58 7.71 1.38
C LYS A 685 26.17 7.32 1.81
N GLN A 686 26.00 6.16 2.41
CA GLN A 686 24.76 5.80 3.08
C GLN A 686 24.44 6.75 4.25
N ALA A 687 23.14 7.03 4.48
CA ALA A 687 22.67 7.79 5.62
C ALA A 687 22.78 7.04 6.95
N ASP A 688 22.93 7.80 8.03
CA ASP A 688 22.88 7.33 9.41
C ASP A 688 21.71 7.97 10.17
N CYS A 689 21.30 7.37 11.29
CA CYS A 689 20.32 7.95 12.20
C CYS A 689 21.00 9.04 13.03
N LEU A 690 20.66 10.30 12.75
CA LEU A 690 21.27 11.48 13.38
C LEU A 690 20.61 11.81 14.72
N TRP A 691 19.32 11.51 14.84
CA TRP A 691 18.52 11.77 16.04
C TRP A 691 17.26 10.90 16.06
N GLU A 692 16.81 10.49 17.24
CA GLU A 692 15.55 9.76 17.42
C GLU A 692 14.90 10.04 18.77
N ASP A 693 13.58 9.92 18.81
CA ASP A 693 12.78 9.79 20.04
C ASP A 693 11.77 8.62 19.92
N GLU A 694 10.70 8.62 20.72
CA GLU A 694 9.69 7.56 20.71
C GLU A 694 8.93 7.43 19.39
N THR A 695 8.77 8.52 18.63
CA THR A 695 7.96 8.53 17.39
C THR A 695 8.71 9.05 16.17
N ILE A 696 9.71 9.91 16.32
CA ILE A 696 10.42 10.55 15.21
C ILE A 696 11.83 9.98 15.07
N GLN A 697 12.26 9.75 13.84
CA GLN A 697 13.67 9.51 13.49
C GLN A 697 14.13 10.48 12.41
N ILE A 698 15.35 11.01 12.55
CA ILE A 698 15.99 11.86 11.54
C ILE A 698 17.19 11.12 10.97
N TRP A 699 17.11 10.78 9.70
CA TRP A 699 18.19 10.12 8.97
C TRP A 699 18.82 11.08 7.98
N GLY A 700 20.15 11.13 7.90
CA GLY A 700 20.79 12.05 6.97
C GLY A 700 22.16 11.61 6.46
N ARG A 701 22.54 12.20 5.32
CA ARG A 701 23.83 11.98 4.65
C ARG A 701 24.36 13.27 4.00
N PRO A 702 25.68 13.44 3.93
CA PRO A 702 26.28 14.46 3.07
C PRO A 702 26.17 14.05 1.58
N LEU A 703 26.18 15.06 0.71
CA LEU A 703 26.15 14.93 -0.74
C LEU A 703 27.43 15.51 -1.38
N SER A 704 27.70 15.12 -2.63
CA SER A 704 28.92 15.48 -3.36
C SER A 704 29.09 16.98 -3.65
N ASP A 705 28.01 17.76 -3.63
CA ASP A 705 28.01 19.20 -3.85
C ASP A 705 28.24 20.03 -2.57
N GLY A 706 28.47 19.37 -1.43
CA GLY A 706 28.68 20.00 -0.12
C GLY A 706 27.40 20.29 0.66
N SER A 707 26.23 19.94 0.12
CA SER A 707 24.97 19.93 0.87
C SER A 707 24.76 18.62 1.63
N CYS A 708 23.66 18.54 2.38
CA CYS A 708 23.18 17.35 3.07
C CYS A 708 21.74 17.06 2.64
N ALA A 709 21.35 15.78 2.69
CA ALA A 709 19.95 15.35 2.64
C ALA A 709 19.56 14.72 3.98
N ALA A 710 18.34 14.97 4.44
CA ALA A 710 17.78 14.30 5.61
C ALA A 710 16.29 14.00 5.44
N GLY A 711 15.84 12.87 5.97
CA GLY A 711 14.42 12.55 6.14
C GLY A 711 14.04 12.69 7.60
N ILE A 712 12.99 13.47 7.87
CA ILE A 712 12.34 13.58 9.18
C ILE A 712 11.13 12.64 9.13
N PHE A 713 11.25 11.47 9.73
CA PHE A 713 10.28 10.39 9.65
C PHE A 713 9.44 10.32 10.93
N ASN A 714 8.12 10.30 10.78
CA ASN A 714 7.21 9.97 11.85
C ASN A 714 6.89 8.48 11.79
N LEU A 715 7.48 7.69 12.69
CA LEU A 715 7.21 6.25 12.82
C LEU A 715 6.06 5.95 13.79
N GLY A 716 5.43 6.97 14.39
CA GLY A 716 4.30 6.83 15.30
C GLY A 716 2.94 6.79 14.59
N GLU A 717 1.92 6.40 15.35
CA GLU A 717 0.53 6.14 14.91
C GLU A 717 -0.34 7.40 14.75
N ARG A 718 0.23 8.59 14.96
CA ARG A 718 -0.48 9.88 14.90
C ARG A 718 0.36 10.91 14.18
N ALA A 719 -0.30 11.85 13.50
CA ALA A 719 0.39 12.97 12.88
C ALA A 719 1.11 13.84 13.93
N VAL A 720 2.25 14.40 13.56
CA VAL A 720 3.10 15.24 14.41
C VAL A 720 3.26 16.61 13.75
N GLU A 721 2.86 17.66 14.46
CA GLU A 721 3.18 19.04 14.09
C GLU A 721 4.57 19.40 14.60
N THR A 722 5.42 19.98 13.74
CA THR A 722 6.81 20.28 14.08
C THR A 722 7.42 21.38 13.22
N ASP A 723 8.57 21.90 13.64
CA ASP A 723 9.35 22.88 12.89
C ASP A 723 10.62 22.25 12.31
N ILE A 724 10.81 22.35 10.99
CA ILE A 724 11.98 21.78 10.29
C ILE A 724 13.30 22.33 10.83
N PRO A 725 13.47 23.66 11.07
CA PRO A 725 14.70 24.18 11.65
C PRO A 725 15.03 23.58 13.04
N GLU A 726 14.01 23.33 13.87
CA GLU A 726 14.20 22.68 15.18
C GLU A 726 14.67 21.23 15.01
N MET A 727 14.02 20.47 14.13
CA MET A 727 14.39 19.08 13.84
C MET A 727 15.83 18.98 13.31
N LEU A 728 16.22 19.87 12.38
CA LEU A 728 17.59 19.91 11.87
C LEU A 728 18.59 20.32 12.95
N SER A 729 18.23 21.23 13.86
CA SER A 729 19.05 21.55 15.03
C SER A 729 19.26 20.35 15.94
N LYS A 730 18.23 19.53 16.19
CA LYS A 730 18.34 18.28 16.97
C LYS A 730 19.25 17.26 16.29
N ALA A 731 19.22 17.21 14.96
CA ALA A 731 20.11 16.39 14.13
C ALA A 731 21.55 16.94 14.02
N GLY A 732 21.90 18.00 14.74
CA GLY A 732 23.24 18.58 14.78
C GLY A 732 23.51 19.68 13.75
N TYR A 733 22.48 20.20 13.07
CA TYR A 733 22.60 21.23 12.04
C TYR A 733 21.79 22.50 12.39
N PRO A 734 22.15 23.24 13.46
CA PRO A 734 21.41 24.42 13.93
C PRO A 734 21.42 25.60 12.96
N ASN A 735 22.38 25.66 12.03
CA ASN A 735 22.50 26.72 11.03
C ASN A 735 22.09 26.25 9.63
N ALA A 736 21.30 25.17 9.54
CA ALA A 736 20.85 24.64 8.26
C ALA A 736 20.16 25.73 7.43
N ARG A 737 20.62 25.95 6.20
CA ARG A 737 20.07 26.97 5.30
C ARG A 737 19.68 26.40 3.94
N ALA A 738 18.84 27.16 3.23
CA ALA A 738 18.31 26.81 1.91
C ALA A 738 17.67 25.41 1.91
N CYS A 739 16.81 25.14 2.90
CA CYS A 739 16.05 23.91 3.01
C CYS A 739 15.08 23.80 1.83
N ARG A 740 15.14 22.66 1.14
CA ARG A 740 14.25 22.30 0.04
C ARG A 740 13.56 20.97 0.32
N ASP A 741 12.23 20.93 0.20
CA ASP A 741 11.44 19.70 0.21
C ASP A 741 11.61 19.00 -1.14
N LEU A 742 12.19 17.80 -1.12
CA LEU A 742 12.54 17.06 -2.32
C LEU A 742 11.33 16.38 -2.98
N TRP A 743 10.31 16.02 -2.20
CA TRP A 743 9.09 15.44 -2.74
C TRP A 743 8.30 16.51 -3.49
N ARG A 744 8.10 17.67 -2.87
CA ARG A 744 7.34 18.79 -3.47
C ARG A 744 8.15 19.60 -4.48
N GLN A 745 9.48 19.48 -4.43
CA GLN A 745 10.41 20.27 -5.26
C GLN A 745 10.24 21.79 -5.03
N GLU A 746 10.08 22.16 -3.77
CA GLU A 746 9.82 23.53 -3.31
C GLU A 746 10.69 23.86 -2.10
N ASP A 747 10.88 25.14 -1.80
CA ASP A 747 11.56 25.55 -0.57
C ASP A 747 10.72 25.11 0.64
N CYS A 748 11.39 24.62 1.70
CA CYS A 748 10.70 24.10 2.87
C CYS A 748 9.88 25.20 3.56
N PRO A 749 8.62 24.94 3.97
CA PRO A 749 7.99 25.75 5.01
C PRO A 749 8.70 25.51 6.36
N ASP A 750 8.66 26.49 7.26
CA ASP A 750 9.25 26.32 8.60
C ASP A 750 8.47 25.28 9.42
N HIS A 751 7.14 25.38 9.43
CA HIS A 751 6.23 24.52 10.18
C HIS A 751 5.55 23.49 9.27
N VAL A 752 5.50 22.24 9.72
CA VAL A 752 4.93 21.11 8.97
C VAL A 752 4.17 20.14 9.86
N CYS A 753 3.12 19.56 9.29
CA CYS A 753 2.46 18.37 9.81
C CYS A 753 3.02 17.14 9.10
N ILE A 754 3.63 16.22 9.84
CA ILE A 754 4.10 14.94 9.32
C ILE A 754 3.05 13.87 9.65
N PRO A 755 2.35 13.30 8.65
CA PRO A 755 1.35 12.25 8.88
C PRO A 755 1.91 11.05 9.64
N SER A 756 1.03 10.24 10.22
CA SER A 756 1.40 8.91 10.74
C SER A 756 2.18 8.14 9.68
N HIS A 757 3.33 7.60 10.03
CA HIS A 757 4.21 6.84 9.13
C HIS A 757 4.77 7.65 7.94
N GLY A 758 4.60 8.97 7.93
CA GLY A 758 5.02 9.87 6.87
C GLY A 758 6.44 10.42 7.03
N VAL A 759 6.89 11.18 6.03
CA VAL A 759 8.22 11.77 5.97
C VAL A 759 8.19 13.18 5.37
N ILE A 760 9.08 14.03 5.88
CA ILE A 760 9.52 15.24 5.17
C ILE A 760 10.98 15.03 4.76
N LEU A 761 11.23 14.90 3.46
CA LEU A 761 12.56 14.66 2.90
C LEU A 761 13.13 15.96 2.38
N VAL A 762 14.25 16.39 2.97
CA VAL A 762 14.82 17.72 2.73
C VAL A 762 16.26 17.64 2.24
N LYS A 763 16.67 18.67 1.50
CA LYS A 763 18.06 19.00 1.20
C LYS A 763 18.39 20.38 1.74
N TYR A 764 19.56 20.53 2.38
CA TYR A 764 20.00 21.76 3.02
C TYR A 764 21.54 21.89 3.01
N TYR A 765 22.07 23.06 3.32
CA TYR A 765 23.50 23.26 3.56
C TYR A 765 23.78 23.34 5.07
N ALA A 766 24.84 22.65 5.52
CA ALA A 766 25.09 22.37 6.93
C ALA A 766 25.64 23.52 7.79
N GLU A 767 26.20 24.58 7.17
CA GLU A 767 27.07 25.63 7.77
C GLU A 767 27.58 25.46 9.22
#